data_AF-Q4A558-F1
#
_entry.id   AF-Q4A558-F1
#
_cell.length_a   1.000
_cell.length_b   1.000
_cell.length_c   1.000
_cell.angle_alpha   90.00
_cell.angle_beta   90.00
_cell.angle_gamma   90.00
#
_symmetry.space_group_name_H-M   'P 1'
#
loop_
_entity.id
_entity.type
_entity.pdbx_description
1 polymer ?
#
loop_
_entity_poly.entity_id
_entity_poly.type
_entity_poly.pdbx_seq_one_letter_code
_entity_poly.pdbx_strand_id
1 'polypeptide(L)'
;MKNKLIAFGWYGGKYSHLDWLLPLLPKTTHYCEPFGGSASILINREPSPVETYNDIDGELVNFFRVLRDEKNELIRAIAFTPFSRSEFELAISKDTTNLSNLERARRFFIRARQVRTGLAQTASSGRWAHCLLTSRAGMAGAVSRWLGSIDDLSKIVQRLQRVQIENSSSFDIIRRYDSEETLFYCDPPYPHNTRGDSKAYAYEMTDEEHRKLAEIVHNIKGKVAVSGYECTLMNELYGDWKQISAPTKSCHSVKKPRTERLWINYPVENISIGISKIDSKTQLLKSEMKTPTEILNSAFDTASQSLKTGEFLMLPSEVVEQIEYICRHPQNKAGIRLLLSCLLAKVDKPNLDIRKPFKEIGGEDCYSGRSYDESYVSTFLREYDLQDVCNTTTAFLTPALRTKATPLTLETQLIGKPPALYEAVIKIFYRIQNGEIAANDILCETIRWLVIIKREKVQRIQSLIANLSTLDEDAIPLSSEAIIKLIRQHLDCRRSSRLPVLIVAAAYQAASQKLGEQYLPLKSHNAADKQTGALGDLEITLIDDNQVITSYEMKMKRVNINDVNNALNKINDRVEQTGNKIDNYIFITTEIIEKEVEEYAESLYERTGGIEIVVLDCLSFLRHFLHFFHRLRMEFLEEYQKLVLAEPDSSVSQPLKEAFLALRQAAETVEIETDELETE
;
A
#
# COMPACT_ATOMS: atom_id res chain seq x y z
N MET A 1 -4.67 0.98 13.61
CA MET A 1 -5.02 1.34 12.22
C MET A 1 -4.34 2.65 11.84
N LYS A 2 -3.36 2.64 10.91
CA LYS A 2 -2.51 3.81 10.62
C LYS A 2 -2.87 4.61 9.36
N ASN A 3 -3.98 4.30 8.68
CA ASN A 3 -4.56 5.16 7.64
C ASN A 3 -6.07 4.94 7.60
N LYS A 4 -6.84 5.79 8.29
CA LYS A 4 -8.31 5.77 8.19
C LYS A 4 -8.73 6.58 6.97
N LEU A 5 -9.59 6.02 6.13
CA LEU A 5 -10.11 6.67 4.94
C LEU A 5 -11.45 7.35 5.22
N ILE A 6 -11.69 8.49 4.59
CA ILE A 6 -12.98 9.19 4.61
C ILE A 6 -13.22 9.88 3.27
N ALA A 7 -14.29 9.48 2.58
CA ALA A 7 -14.68 10.12 1.32
C ALA A 7 -15.12 11.58 1.56
N PHE A 8 -16.05 11.77 2.49
CA PHE A 8 -16.57 13.07 2.87
C PHE A 8 -17.17 13.04 4.27
N GLY A 9 -17.36 14.22 4.86
CA GLY A 9 -18.09 14.33 6.13
C GLY A 9 -19.57 14.09 5.93
N TRP A 10 -20.21 13.40 6.87
CA TRP A 10 -21.63 13.10 6.83
C TRP A 10 -22.21 13.17 8.24
N TYR A 11 -23.47 13.58 8.35
CA TYR A 11 -24.13 13.64 9.65
C TYR A 11 -24.27 12.23 10.21
N GLY A 12 -23.89 12.02 11.47
CA GLY A 12 -23.81 10.70 12.09
C GLY A 12 -22.64 9.82 11.64
N GLY A 13 -21.75 10.31 10.78
CA GLY A 13 -20.62 9.53 10.28
C GLY A 13 -19.73 8.95 11.39
N LYS A 14 -19.42 7.65 11.29
CA LYS A 14 -18.78 6.89 12.37
C LYS A 14 -17.25 6.88 12.33
N TYR A 15 -16.65 7.80 11.56
CA TYR A 15 -15.20 7.92 11.40
C TYR A 15 -14.44 8.06 12.74
N SER A 16 -14.96 8.86 13.68
CA SER A 16 -14.35 9.04 15.01
C SER A 16 -14.46 7.82 15.93
N HIS A 17 -15.36 6.90 15.60
CA HIS A 17 -15.71 5.69 16.36
C HIS A 17 -15.10 4.42 15.76
N LEU A 18 -14.37 4.51 14.64
CA LEU A 18 -13.79 3.34 13.94
C LEU A 18 -12.97 2.41 14.84
N ASP A 19 -12.14 2.95 15.74
CA ASP A 19 -11.30 2.13 16.63
C ASP A 19 -12.12 1.33 17.65
N TRP A 20 -13.33 1.80 17.95
CA TRP A 20 -14.25 1.13 18.87
C TRP A 20 -15.20 0.18 18.13
N LEU A 21 -15.75 0.61 17.00
CA LEU A 21 -16.74 -0.16 16.24
C LEU A 21 -16.13 -1.35 15.48
N LEU A 22 -15.02 -1.14 14.75
CA LEU A 22 -14.48 -2.18 13.87
C LEU A 22 -14.13 -3.49 14.59
N PRO A 23 -13.52 -3.47 15.79
CA PRO A 23 -13.30 -4.71 16.54
C PRO A 23 -14.59 -5.42 16.95
N LEU A 24 -15.71 -4.71 17.12
CA LEU A 24 -16.98 -5.30 17.56
C LEU A 24 -17.79 -5.94 16.41
N LEU A 25 -17.34 -5.78 15.16
CA LEU A 25 -18.00 -6.32 13.98
C LEU A 25 -17.30 -7.62 13.52
N PRO A 26 -17.92 -8.80 13.66
CA PRO A 26 -17.27 -10.09 13.42
C PRO A 26 -16.97 -10.33 11.93
N LYS A 27 -16.00 -11.21 11.65
CA LYS A 27 -15.78 -11.72 10.29
C LYS A 27 -17.03 -12.44 9.78
N THR A 28 -17.28 -12.32 8.49
CA THR A 28 -18.54 -12.70 7.82
C THR A 28 -18.28 -12.96 6.35
N THR A 29 -19.10 -13.78 5.71
CA THR A 29 -19.03 -13.98 4.25
C THR A 29 -19.61 -12.78 3.53
N HIS A 30 -20.73 -12.24 4.01
CA HIS A 30 -21.40 -11.09 3.42
C HIS A 30 -21.55 -9.95 4.44
N TYR A 31 -20.88 -8.82 4.19
CA TYR A 31 -21.08 -7.60 4.95
C TYR A 31 -22.03 -6.64 4.23
N CYS A 32 -23.07 -6.17 4.91
CA CYS A 32 -24.06 -5.27 4.33
C CYS A 32 -24.24 -4.01 5.20
N GLU A 33 -24.24 -2.83 4.57
CA GLU A 33 -24.62 -1.56 5.19
C GLU A 33 -25.94 -1.06 4.58
N PRO A 34 -27.11 -1.34 5.19
CA PRO A 34 -28.40 -0.84 4.70
C PRO A 34 -28.54 0.69 4.79
N PHE A 35 -27.77 1.33 5.67
CA PHE A 35 -27.71 2.77 5.90
C PHE A 35 -26.27 3.25 5.73
N GLY A 36 -25.81 3.29 4.49
CA GLY A 36 -24.39 3.42 4.15
C GLY A 36 -23.79 4.79 4.45
N GLY A 37 -24.54 5.89 4.29
CA GLY A 37 -24.03 7.24 4.54
C GLY A 37 -22.70 7.49 3.81
N SER A 38 -21.67 7.96 4.52
CA SER A 38 -20.32 8.15 3.96
C SER A 38 -19.49 6.87 3.80
N ALA A 39 -20.09 5.68 3.96
CA ALA A 39 -19.44 4.37 3.90
C ALA A 39 -18.26 4.20 4.89
N SER A 40 -18.26 4.95 5.99
CA SER A 40 -17.06 5.08 6.83
C SER A 40 -16.63 3.76 7.47
N ILE A 41 -17.58 2.87 7.80
CA ILE A 41 -17.25 1.57 8.37
C ILE A 41 -16.77 0.65 7.24
N LEU A 42 -17.56 0.48 6.17
CA LEU A 42 -17.26 -0.37 5.01
C LEU A 42 -15.85 -0.14 4.45
N ILE A 43 -15.49 1.12 4.18
CA ILE A 43 -14.19 1.42 3.55
C ILE A 43 -12.99 1.19 4.48
N ASN A 44 -13.20 1.11 5.80
CA ASN A 44 -12.14 0.94 6.81
C ASN A 44 -12.12 -0.45 7.45
N ARG A 45 -13.14 -1.28 7.21
CA ARG A 45 -13.22 -2.68 7.64
C ARG A 45 -12.36 -3.58 6.74
N GLU A 46 -11.83 -4.66 7.32
CA GLU A 46 -11.25 -5.77 6.55
C GLU A 46 -12.28 -6.31 5.53
N PRO A 47 -11.94 -6.41 4.24
CA PRO A 47 -12.90 -6.83 3.22
C PRO A 47 -13.50 -8.21 3.48
N SER A 48 -14.82 -8.31 3.42
CA SER A 48 -15.51 -9.60 3.36
C SER A 48 -15.52 -10.15 1.92
N PRO A 49 -15.73 -11.46 1.69
CA PRO A 49 -15.88 -12.03 0.35
C PRO A 49 -16.96 -11.33 -0.49
N VAL A 50 -18.09 -11.00 0.13
CA VAL A 50 -19.19 -10.26 -0.48
C VAL A 50 -19.49 -9.02 0.36
N GLU A 51 -19.65 -7.86 -0.28
CA GLU A 51 -19.96 -6.61 0.41
C GLU A 51 -21.01 -5.80 -0.34
N THR A 52 -21.97 -5.24 0.38
CA THR A 52 -23.04 -4.42 -0.19
C THR A 52 -23.19 -3.09 0.57
N TYR A 53 -23.07 -2.00 -0.17
CA TYR A 53 -23.40 -0.65 0.27
C TYR A 53 -24.81 -0.29 -0.23
N ASN A 54 -25.65 0.25 0.65
CA ASN A 54 -26.94 0.82 0.28
C ASN A 54 -27.18 2.15 0.99
N ASP A 55 -27.82 3.10 0.31
CA ASP A 55 -28.46 4.24 0.95
C ASP A 55 -29.74 4.60 0.21
N ILE A 56 -30.71 5.21 0.91
CA ILE A 56 -31.93 5.72 0.29
C ILE A 56 -31.65 7.01 -0.49
N ASP A 57 -30.64 7.78 -0.08
CA ASP A 57 -30.23 9.01 -0.75
C ASP A 57 -29.53 8.69 -2.09
N GLY A 58 -30.26 8.87 -3.18
CA GLY A 58 -29.75 8.64 -4.53
C GLY A 58 -28.55 9.52 -4.91
N GLU A 59 -28.31 10.66 -4.24
CA GLU A 59 -27.11 11.47 -4.50
C GLU A 59 -25.84 10.83 -3.91
N LEU A 60 -25.94 10.19 -2.73
CA LEU A 60 -24.86 9.41 -2.13
C LEU A 60 -24.50 8.22 -3.01
N VAL A 61 -25.52 7.45 -3.40
CA VAL A 61 -25.34 6.27 -4.25
C VAL A 61 -24.78 6.67 -5.61
N ASN A 62 -25.30 7.75 -6.21
CA ASN A 62 -24.76 8.27 -7.46
C ASN A 62 -23.28 8.66 -7.32
N PHE A 63 -22.89 9.34 -6.24
CA PHE A 63 -21.49 9.70 -6.00
C PHE A 63 -20.59 8.46 -5.94
N PHE A 64 -20.91 7.46 -5.11
CA PHE A 64 -20.08 6.27 -4.97
C PHE A 64 -20.05 5.41 -6.25
N ARG A 65 -21.16 5.34 -6.98
CA ARG A 65 -21.23 4.65 -8.28
C ARG A 65 -20.34 5.34 -9.31
N VAL A 66 -20.47 6.64 -9.52
CA VAL A 66 -19.64 7.39 -10.47
C VAL A 66 -18.17 7.38 -10.03
N LEU A 67 -17.89 7.51 -8.74
CA LEU A 67 -16.52 7.41 -8.23
C LEU A 67 -15.88 6.05 -8.56
N ARG A 68 -16.65 4.96 -8.47
CA ARG A 68 -16.19 3.61 -8.81
C ARG A 68 -16.04 3.40 -10.32
N ASP A 69 -17.04 3.83 -11.10
CA ASP A 69 -17.20 3.46 -12.50
C ASP A 69 -16.52 4.46 -13.47
N GLU A 70 -16.51 5.76 -13.14
CA GLU A 70 -15.95 6.88 -13.93
C GLU A 70 -14.88 7.63 -13.11
N LYS A 71 -13.98 6.88 -12.45
CA LYS A 71 -13.04 7.41 -11.45
C LYS A 71 -12.16 8.54 -12.00
N ASN A 72 -11.67 8.39 -13.23
CA ASN A 72 -10.66 9.28 -13.79
C ASN A 72 -11.30 10.64 -14.09
N GLU A 73 -12.48 10.59 -14.70
CA GLU A 73 -13.27 11.75 -15.09
C GLU A 73 -13.77 12.50 -13.87
N LEU A 74 -14.30 11.80 -12.85
CA LEU A 74 -14.79 12.43 -11.64
C LEU A 74 -13.65 13.05 -10.81
N ILE A 75 -12.56 12.32 -10.57
CA ILE A 75 -11.41 12.84 -9.81
C ILE A 75 -10.80 14.03 -10.55
N ARG A 76 -10.63 13.95 -11.87
CA ARG A 76 -10.17 15.06 -12.70
C ARG A 76 -11.09 16.28 -12.58
N ALA A 77 -12.39 16.09 -12.72
CA ALA A 77 -13.37 17.18 -12.62
C ALA A 77 -13.36 17.85 -11.23
N ILE A 78 -13.21 17.06 -10.17
CA ILE A 78 -13.07 17.56 -8.80
C ILE A 78 -11.73 18.29 -8.63
N ALA A 79 -10.62 17.73 -9.11
CA ALA A 79 -9.28 18.32 -8.98
C ALA A 79 -9.15 19.68 -9.69
N PHE A 80 -9.78 19.83 -10.85
CA PHE A 80 -9.84 21.11 -11.57
C PHE A 80 -10.92 22.07 -11.05
N THR A 81 -11.74 21.66 -10.06
CA THR A 81 -12.70 22.57 -9.42
C THR A 81 -11.99 23.42 -8.37
N PRO A 82 -11.98 24.77 -8.52
CA PRO A 82 -11.36 25.63 -7.52
C PRO A 82 -12.13 25.58 -6.20
N PHE A 83 -11.40 25.79 -5.09
CA PHE A 83 -12.03 26.05 -3.80
C PHE A 83 -12.62 27.46 -3.79
N SER A 84 -13.83 27.59 -4.35
CA SER A 84 -14.44 28.88 -4.69
C SER A 84 -15.84 28.98 -4.13
N ARG A 85 -16.19 30.19 -3.68
CA ARG A 85 -17.57 30.51 -3.28
C ARG A 85 -18.53 30.36 -4.46
N SER A 86 -18.15 30.80 -5.66
CA SER A 86 -19.04 30.69 -6.84
C SER A 86 -19.34 29.24 -7.23
N GLU A 87 -18.33 28.37 -7.16
CA GLU A 87 -18.50 26.92 -7.39
C GLU A 87 -19.40 26.30 -6.32
N PHE A 88 -19.25 26.72 -5.06
CA PHE A 88 -20.11 26.26 -3.99
C PHE A 88 -21.57 26.73 -4.16
N GLU A 89 -21.80 27.98 -4.56
CA GLU A 89 -23.14 28.50 -4.91
C GLU A 89 -23.77 27.71 -6.07
N LEU A 90 -22.98 27.39 -7.09
CA LEU A 90 -23.43 26.56 -8.21
C LEU A 90 -23.79 25.15 -7.73
N ALA A 91 -22.97 24.56 -6.85
CA ALA A 91 -23.17 23.21 -6.35
C ALA A 91 -24.40 23.08 -5.44
N ILE A 92 -24.82 24.14 -4.73
CA ILE A 92 -26.05 24.15 -3.92
C ILE A 92 -27.32 24.45 -4.74
N SER A 93 -27.20 24.85 -6.00
CA SER A 93 -28.36 25.12 -6.86
C SER A 93 -29.22 23.86 -7.01
N LYS A 94 -30.55 24.02 -6.91
CA LYS A 94 -31.51 22.91 -6.88
C LYS A 94 -31.85 22.33 -8.25
N ASP A 95 -31.51 23.03 -9.34
CA ASP A 95 -31.77 22.53 -10.67
C ASP A 95 -30.71 21.51 -11.08
N THR A 96 -31.05 20.24 -10.89
CA THR A 96 -30.25 19.09 -11.31
C THR A 96 -30.89 18.28 -12.44
N THR A 97 -32.01 18.76 -12.98
CA THR A 97 -32.89 17.98 -13.88
C THR A 97 -32.24 17.60 -15.20
N ASN A 98 -31.25 18.38 -15.66
CA ASN A 98 -30.51 18.16 -16.91
C ASN A 98 -29.01 17.90 -16.71
N LEU A 99 -28.59 17.49 -15.51
CA LEU A 99 -27.17 17.24 -15.21
C LEU A 99 -26.81 15.77 -15.40
N SER A 100 -25.62 15.52 -15.95
CA SER A 100 -25.05 14.17 -16.00
C SER A 100 -24.82 13.62 -14.59
N ASN A 101 -24.79 12.29 -14.45
CA ASN A 101 -24.47 11.64 -13.18
C ASN A 101 -23.11 12.09 -12.65
N LEU A 102 -22.14 12.31 -13.54
CA LEU A 102 -20.82 12.84 -13.20
C LEU A 102 -20.90 14.25 -12.61
N GLU A 103 -21.64 15.17 -13.23
CA GLU A 103 -21.75 16.53 -12.72
C GLU A 103 -22.53 16.57 -11.40
N ARG A 104 -23.55 15.72 -11.24
CA ARG A 104 -24.24 15.54 -9.96
C ARG A 104 -23.29 15.05 -8.87
N ALA A 105 -22.44 14.06 -9.16
CA ALA A 105 -21.44 13.55 -8.23
C ALA A 105 -20.38 14.62 -7.87
N ARG A 106 -19.91 15.40 -8.86
CA ARG A 106 -18.98 16.52 -8.64
C ARG A 106 -19.59 17.57 -7.73
N ARG A 107 -20.82 18.03 -8.02
CA ARG A 107 -21.54 19.00 -7.19
C ARG A 107 -21.80 18.48 -5.78
N PHE A 108 -22.18 17.20 -5.64
CA PHE A 108 -22.32 16.57 -4.34
C PHE A 108 -21.04 16.66 -3.51
N PHE A 109 -19.89 16.31 -4.11
CA PHE A 109 -18.60 16.36 -3.41
C PHE A 109 -18.19 17.79 -3.01
N ILE A 110 -18.44 18.78 -3.87
CA ILE A 110 -18.23 20.21 -3.57
C ILE A 110 -19.08 20.62 -2.37
N ARG A 111 -20.38 20.29 -2.36
CA ARG A 111 -21.26 20.56 -1.21
C ARG A 111 -20.72 19.90 0.06
N ALA A 112 -20.21 18.68 -0.04
CA ALA A 112 -19.74 17.91 1.12
C ALA A 112 -18.40 18.42 1.69
N ARG A 113 -17.48 18.91 0.86
CA ARG A 113 -16.10 19.26 1.29
C ARG A 113 -15.82 20.76 1.34
N GLN A 114 -16.55 21.61 0.60
CA GLN A 114 -16.39 23.06 0.66
C GLN A 114 -17.32 23.75 1.68
N VAL A 115 -18.28 23.03 2.26
CA VAL A 115 -19.13 23.55 3.34
C VAL A 115 -18.41 23.60 4.69
N ARG A 116 -18.73 24.59 5.50
CA ARG A 116 -18.34 24.68 6.91
C ARG A 116 -18.90 23.47 7.66
N THR A 117 -18.03 22.80 8.41
CA THR A 117 -18.27 21.53 9.14
C THR A 117 -18.49 20.28 8.29
N GLY A 118 -18.33 20.34 6.96
CA GLY A 118 -18.29 19.15 6.09
C GLY A 118 -19.61 18.37 5.99
N LEU A 119 -20.76 19.03 6.04
CA LEU A 119 -22.09 18.41 5.99
C LEU A 119 -22.86 18.82 4.72
N ALA A 120 -22.85 17.97 3.70
CA ALA A 120 -23.44 18.25 2.38
C ALA A 120 -24.93 18.62 2.43
N GLN A 121 -25.71 17.92 3.26
CA GLN A 121 -27.17 18.07 3.36
C GLN A 121 -27.61 19.44 3.89
N THR A 122 -26.71 20.12 4.60
CA THR A 122 -26.99 21.44 5.20
C THR A 122 -26.24 22.57 4.49
N ALA A 123 -25.71 22.30 3.29
CA ALA A 123 -25.03 23.29 2.47
C ALA A 123 -25.99 24.41 2.04
N SER A 124 -25.57 25.65 2.26
CA SER A 124 -26.32 26.87 1.93
C SER A 124 -25.32 27.99 1.71
N SER A 125 -25.67 29.01 0.94
CA SER A 125 -24.78 30.13 0.56
C SER A 125 -23.90 30.67 1.72
N GLY A 126 -24.51 30.93 2.89
CA GLY A 126 -23.80 31.44 4.07
C GLY A 126 -22.87 30.45 4.80
N ARG A 127 -22.77 29.20 4.33
CA ARG A 127 -22.00 28.13 4.97
C ARG A 127 -20.77 27.71 4.17
N TRP A 128 -20.36 28.42 3.13
CA TRP A 128 -19.07 28.18 2.49
C TRP A 128 -17.92 28.30 3.52
N ALA A 129 -17.04 27.30 3.55
CA ALA A 129 -15.90 27.29 4.47
C ALA A 129 -14.85 28.31 4.02
N HIS A 130 -14.41 29.16 4.93
CA HIS A 130 -13.29 30.07 4.73
C HIS A 130 -12.46 30.16 6.01
N CYS A 131 -11.21 30.61 5.89
CA CYS A 131 -10.30 30.80 7.01
C CYS A 131 -9.65 32.18 6.88
N LEU A 132 -9.45 32.87 8.00
CA LEU A 132 -8.75 34.16 8.04
C LEU A 132 -7.27 33.99 8.36
N LEU A 133 -6.94 33.24 9.42
CA LEU A 133 -5.57 33.09 9.94
C LEU A 133 -5.13 31.64 10.14
N THR A 134 -5.95 30.68 9.67
CA THR A 134 -5.62 29.26 9.79
C THR A 134 -4.83 28.81 8.56
N SER A 135 -3.53 28.59 8.73
CA SER A 135 -2.65 27.98 7.73
C SER A 135 -2.42 26.50 8.02
N ARG A 136 -2.38 25.67 6.97
CA ARG A 136 -1.99 24.27 7.02
C ARG A 136 -1.21 23.94 5.75
N ALA A 137 -0.01 23.36 5.91
CA ALA A 137 0.89 23.07 4.80
C ALA A 137 1.15 24.29 3.88
N GLY A 138 1.39 25.46 4.49
CA GLY A 138 1.70 26.69 3.74
C GLY A 138 0.51 27.39 3.06
N MET A 139 -0.71 26.85 3.15
CA MET A 139 -1.91 27.41 2.50
C MET A 139 -3.11 27.52 3.43
N ALA A 140 -4.19 28.16 2.98
CA ALA A 140 -5.43 28.27 3.74
C ALA A 140 -5.94 26.88 4.18
N GLY A 141 -6.22 26.72 5.48
CA GLY A 141 -6.56 25.42 6.06
C GLY A 141 -7.84 24.76 5.49
N ALA A 142 -8.71 25.51 4.85
CA ALA A 142 -9.85 24.98 4.10
C ALA A 142 -9.43 24.36 2.76
N VAL A 143 -8.52 25.01 2.03
CA VAL A 143 -7.95 24.53 0.76
C VAL A 143 -7.11 23.29 0.99
N SER A 144 -6.25 23.28 2.01
CA SER A 144 -5.43 22.10 2.36
C SER A 144 -6.29 20.86 2.65
N ARG A 145 -7.42 21.01 3.36
CA ARG A 145 -8.36 19.90 3.61
C ARG A 145 -9.11 19.45 2.36
N TRP A 146 -9.40 20.37 1.44
CA TRP A 146 -10.01 20.05 0.15
C TRP A 146 -9.05 19.23 -0.72
N LEU A 147 -7.82 19.67 -0.91
CA LEU A 147 -6.83 18.95 -1.69
C LEU A 147 -6.54 17.56 -1.10
N GLY A 148 -6.32 17.49 0.22
CA GLY A 148 -6.12 16.19 0.89
C GLY A 148 -7.33 15.23 0.81
N SER A 149 -8.54 15.72 0.54
CA SER A 149 -9.68 14.81 0.24
C SER A 149 -9.47 14.02 -1.04
N ILE A 150 -8.89 14.68 -2.04
CA ILE A 150 -8.86 14.22 -3.42
C ILE A 150 -7.86 13.08 -3.53
N ASP A 151 -6.72 13.21 -2.84
CA ASP A 151 -5.67 12.19 -2.79
C ASP A 151 -6.17 10.83 -2.27
N ASP A 152 -7.12 10.84 -1.32
CA ASP A 152 -7.66 9.62 -0.74
C ASP A 152 -8.76 8.97 -1.61
N LEU A 153 -9.33 9.67 -2.59
CA LEU A 153 -10.39 9.14 -3.45
C LEU A 153 -9.90 7.91 -4.24
N SER A 154 -8.68 7.94 -4.77
CA SER A 154 -8.11 6.81 -5.52
C SER A 154 -8.02 5.53 -4.68
N LYS A 155 -7.71 5.64 -3.39
CA LYS A 155 -7.67 4.50 -2.45
C LYS A 155 -9.06 3.97 -2.16
N ILE A 156 -10.03 4.88 -2.01
CA ILE A 156 -11.44 4.54 -1.79
C ILE A 156 -12.01 3.82 -3.02
N VAL A 157 -11.64 4.22 -4.24
CA VAL A 157 -12.04 3.54 -5.47
C VAL A 157 -11.58 2.08 -5.46
N GLN A 158 -10.31 1.82 -5.18
CA GLN A 158 -9.79 0.44 -5.08
C GLN A 158 -10.57 -0.39 -4.06
N ARG A 159 -10.97 0.23 -2.94
CA ARG A 159 -11.77 -0.43 -1.90
C ARG A 159 -13.19 -0.74 -2.36
N LEU A 160 -13.80 0.14 -3.17
CA LEU A 160 -15.18 0.02 -3.66
C LEU A 160 -15.35 -0.89 -4.87
N GLN A 161 -14.28 -1.20 -5.62
CA GLN A 161 -14.35 -2.11 -6.78
C GLN A 161 -14.92 -3.50 -6.45
N ARG A 162 -14.82 -3.91 -5.19
CA ARG A 162 -15.32 -5.21 -4.70
C ARG A 162 -16.72 -5.15 -4.10
N VAL A 163 -17.37 -3.98 -4.15
CA VAL A 163 -18.58 -3.66 -3.38
C VAL A 163 -19.77 -3.51 -4.32
N GLN A 164 -20.85 -4.22 -4.00
CA GLN A 164 -22.15 -4.04 -4.62
C GLN A 164 -22.76 -2.73 -4.12
N ILE A 165 -23.31 -1.92 -5.02
CA ILE A 165 -23.90 -0.63 -4.69
C ILE A 165 -25.39 -0.68 -5.04
N GLU A 166 -26.24 -0.53 -4.03
CA GLU A 166 -27.70 -0.52 -4.12
C GLU A 166 -28.26 0.87 -3.78
N ASN A 167 -29.45 1.17 -4.30
CA ASN A 167 -30.23 2.35 -3.94
C ASN A 167 -31.69 1.93 -3.70
N SER A 168 -31.97 1.42 -2.50
CA SER A 168 -33.27 0.91 -2.12
C SER A 168 -33.58 1.21 -0.65
N SER A 169 -34.83 0.99 -0.26
CA SER A 169 -35.25 0.96 1.14
C SER A 169 -34.39 -0.02 1.93
N SER A 170 -33.91 0.39 3.12
CA SER A 170 -33.12 -0.45 4.02
C SER A 170 -33.88 -1.73 4.42
N PHE A 171 -35.21 -1.65 4.55
CA PHE A 171 -36.06 -2.81 4.83
C PHE A 171 -35.96 -3.89 3.77
N ASP A 172 -35.94 -3.50 2.50
CA ASP A 172 -35.87 -4.45 1.38
C ASP A 172 -34.48 -5.03 1.22
N ILE A 173 -33.44 -4.23 1.50
CA ILE A 173 -32.04 -4.66 1.49
C ILE A 173 -31.78 -5.71 2.57
N ILE A 174 -32.25 -5.47 3.80
CA ILE A 174 -32.10 -6.42 4.89
C ILE A 174 -32.78 -7.74 4.54
N ARG A 175 -34.01 -7.70 4.01
CA ARG A 175 -34.74 -8.91 3.60
C ARG A 175 -34.08 -9.65 2.44
N ARG A 176 -33.55 -8.91 1.46
CA ARG A 176 -32.95 -9.49 0.24
C ARG A 176 -31.67 -10.26 0.54
N TYR A 177 -30.84 -9.74 1.43
CA TYR A 177 -29.52 -10.30 1.73
C TYR A 177 -29.50 -11.09 3.04
N ASP A 178 -30.65 -11.39 3.65
CA ASP A 178 -30.67 -12.14 4.91
C ASP A 178 -30.18 -13.58 4.72
N SER A 179 -29.12 -13.93 5.44
CA SER A 179 -28.59 -15.29 5.54
C SER A 179 -27.81 -15.45 6.86
N GLU A 180 -27.60 -16.69 7.31
CA GLU A 180 -26.81 -16.98 8.51
C GLU A 180 -25.37 -16.46 8.44
N GLU A 181 -24.85 -16.27 7.23
CA GLU A 181 -23.49 -15.80 6.98
C GLU A 181 -23.38 -14.29 6.77
N THR A 182 -24.50 -13.55 6.86
CA THR A 182 -24.53 -12.10 6.63
C THR A 182 -24.43 -11.32 7.93
N LEU A 183 -23.62 -10.26 7.93
CA LEU A 183 -23.57 -9.23 8.97
C LEU A 183 -24.12 -7.91 8.43
N PHE A 184 -25.19 -7.43 9.04
CA PHE A 184 -25.77 -6.11 8.81
C PHE A 184 -25.23 -5.11 9.82
N TYR A 185 -24.63 -4.03 9.34
CA TYR A 185 -24.33 -2.85 10.16
C TYR A 185 -25.36 -1.75 9.87
N CYS A 186 -26.22 -1.48 10.84
CA CYS A 186 -27.33 -0.55 10.74
C CYS A 186 -27.04 0.73 11.52
N ASP A 187 -26.93 1.85 10.81
CA ASP A 187 -26.78 3.18 11.40
C ASP A 187 -27.92 4.10 10.96
N PRO A 188 -29.16 3.84 11.41
CA PRO A 188 -30.33 4.61 10.99
C PRO A 188 -30.25 6.05 11.50
N PRO A 189 -30.94 7.01 10.85
CA PRO A 189 -31.20 8.32 11.44
C PRO A 189 -31.75 8.17 12.86
N TYR A 190 -31.07 8.70 13.89
CA TYR A 190 -31.51 8.56 15.30
C TYR A 190 -32.88 9.19 15.62
N PRO A 191 -33.63 8.69 16.62
CA PRO A 191 -34.92 9.24 17.02
C PRO A 191 -34.87 10.74 17.37
N HIS A 192 -35.91 11.49 17.03
CA HIS A 192 -35.97 12.96 17.17
C HIS A 192 -35.72 13.46 18.61
N ASN A 193 -36.15 12.69 19.63
CA ASN A 193 -35.99 13.04 21.05
C ASN A 193 -34.53 12.97 21.56
N THR A 194 -33.61 12.40 20.77
CA THR A 194 -32.19 12.25 21.14
C THR A 194 -31.29 13.35 20.57
N ARG A 195 -31.83 14.24 19.73
CA ARG A 195 -31.07 15.22 18.94
C ARG A 195 -31.31 16.66 19.41
N GLY A 196 -30.35 17.54 19.06
CA GLY A 196 -30.44 18.98 19.33
C GLY A 196 -31.02 19.78 18.16
N ASP A 197 -31.02 19.20 16.95
CA ASP A 197 -31.53 19.78 15.70
C ASP A 197 -32.58 18.83 15.11
N SER A 198 -33.76 19.34 14.76
CA SER A 198 -34.92 18.56 14.31
C SER A 198 -34.95 18.22 12.80
N LYS A 199 -33.92 18.62 12.03
CA LYS A 199 -33.82 18.43 10.57
C LYS A 199 -32.38 18.17 10.12
N ALA A 200 -31.78 17.07 10.58
CA ALA A 200 -30.35 16.82 10.36
C ALA A 200 -30.06 15.90 9.17
N TYR A 201 -30.99 15.01 8.81
CA TYR A 201 -30.93 14.17 7.61
C TYR A 201 -31.95 14.61 6.56
N ALA A 202 -31.64 14.41 5.28
CA ALA A 202 -32.59 14.66 4.19
C ALA A 202 -33.76 13.67 4.21
N TYR A 203 -33.51 12.43 4.65
CA TYR A 203 -34.49 11.38 4.88
C TYR A 203 -34.43 11.02 6.37
N GLU A 204 -35.41 11.49 7.15
CA GLU A 204 -35.54 11.17 8.58
C GLU A 204 -36.34 9.87 8.74
N MET A 205 -36.14 9.18 9.87
CA MET A 205 -36.96 8.03 10.27
C MET A 205 -37.90 8.42 11.41
N THR A 206 -39.16 8.05 11.26
CA THR A 206 -40.18 8.15 12.29
C THR A 206 -40.01 7.06 13.36
N ASP A 207 -40.57 7.27 14.55
CA ASP A 207 -40.59 6.25 15.61
C ASP A 207 -41.23 4.94 15.13
N GLU A 208 -42.23 5.01 14.24
CA GLU A 208 -42.87 3.84 13.64
C GLU A 208 -41.95 3.10 12.66
N GLU A 209 -41.15 3.82 11.87
CA GLU A 209 -40.14 3.21 11.01
C GLU A 209 -39.00 2.58 11.80
N HIS A 210 -38.66 3.13 12.96
CA HIS A 210 -37.75 2.48 13.90
C HIS A 210 -38.33 1.19 14.47
N ARG A 211 -39.63 1.18 14.85
CA ARG A 211 -40.35 -0.03 15.27
C ARG A 211 -40.35 -1.10 14.19
N LYS A 212 -40.63 -0.70 12.95
CA LYS A 212 -40.59 -1.58 11.78
C LYS A 212 -39.18 -2.12 11.50
N LEU A 213 -38.14 -1.29 11.62
CA LEU A 213 -36.76 -1.74 11.50
C LEU A 213 -36.45 -2.82 12.54
N ALA A 214 -36.78 -2.54 13.81
CA ALA A 214 -36.58 -3.45 14.92
C ALA A 214 -37.32 -4.77 14.67
N GLU A 215 -38.60 -4.75 14.30
CA GLU A 215 -39.37 -5.93 13.95
C GLU A 215 -38.67 -6.77 12.87
N ILE A 216 -38.17 -6.14 11.80
CA ILE A 216 -37.47 -6.86 10.74
C ILE A 216 -36.19 -7.50 11.29
N VAL A 217 -35.31 -6.74 11.93
CA VAL A 217 -33.99 -7.24 12.36
C VAL A 217 -34.05 -8.25 13.51
N HIS A 218 -35.16 -8.32 14.25
CA HIS A 218 -35.39 -9.38 15.24
C HIS A 218 -35.79 -10.71 14.60
N ASN A 219 -36.30 -10.69 13.37
CA ASN A 219 -36.83 -11.85 12.67
C ASN A 219 -35.91 -12.36 11.54
N ILE A 220 -34.69 -11.83 11.41
CA ILE A 220 -33.72 -12.28 10.39
C ILE A 220 -32.80 -13.39 10.92
N LYS A 221 -32.17 -14.12 10.00
CA LYS A 221 -31.17 -15.15 10.30
C LYS A 221 -29.79 -14.57 10.58
N GLY A 222 -29.47 -13.45 9.93
CA GLY A 222 -28.16 -12.83 9.97
C GLY A 222 -27.79 -12.17 11.29
N LYS A 223 -26.51 -11.81 11.38
CA LYS A 223 -25.96 -11.02 12.48
C LYS A 223 -26.28 -9.54 12.24
N VAL A 224 -26.60 -8.81 13.30
CA VAL A 224 -26.97 -7.40 13.21
C VAL A 224 -26.27 -6.60 14.29
N ALA A 225 -25.74 -5.45 13.90
CA ALA A 225 -25.21 -4.43 14.78
C ALA A 225 -25.90 -3.11 14.50
N VAL A 226 -26.58 -2.53 15.51
CA VAL A 226 -27.29 -1.25 15.40
C VAL A 226 -26.56 -0.20 16.23
N SER A 227 -26.17 0.92 15.62
CA SER A 227 -25.57 2.05 16.35
C SER A 227 -26.57 3.17 16.63
N GLY A 228 -26.43 3.83 17.79
CA GLY A 228 -27.29 4.94 18.18
C GLY A 228 -27.02 5.55 19.54
N TYR A 229 -27.86 6.51 19.92
CA TYR A 229 -27.88 7.05 21.28
C TYR A 229 -28.93 6.34 22.13
N GLU A 230 -28.63 6.19 23.42
CA GLU A 230 -29.64 5.70 24.37
C GLU A 230 -30.84 6.65 24.44
N CYS A 231 -32.04 6.07 24.33
CA CYS A 231 -33.29 6.74 24.68
C CYS A 231 -34.37 5.70 25.00
N THR A 232 -35.53 6.17 25.46
CA THR A 232 -36.67 5.33 25.78
C THR A 232 -37.05 4.40 24.64
N LEU A 233 -37.06 4.91 23.40
CA LEU A 233 -37.40 4.10 22.22
C LEU A 233 -36.34 3.03 21.94
N MET A 234 -35.04 3.38 21.90
CA MET A 234 -33.99 2.39 21.62
C MET A 234 -33.92 1.29 22.69
N ASN A 235 -34.16 1.64 23.96
CA ASN A 235 -34.22 0.68 25.07
C ASN A 235 -35.46 -0.22 24.98
N GLU A 236 -36.58 0.29 24.47
CA GLU A 236 -37.77 -0.52 24.18
C GLU A 236 -37.52 -1.49 23.02
N LEU A 237 -36.85 -1.03 21.95
CA LEU A 237 -36.66 -1.78 20.71
C LEU A 237 -35.57 -2.85 20.77
N TYR A 238 -34.49 -2.62 21.51
CA TYR A 238 -33.29 -3.48 21.52
C TYR A 238 -32.83 -3.84 22.94
N GLY A 239 -33.71 -3.71 23.94
CA GLY A 239 -33.37 -3.93 25.34
C GLY A 239 -33.00 -5.39 25.68
N ASP A 240 -33.38 -6.32 24.82
CA ASP A 240 -33.05 -7.75 24.87
C ASP A 240 -31.70 -8.07 24.20
N TRP A 241 -31.11 -7.15 23.43
CA TRP A 241 -29.82 -7.34 22.76
C TRP A 241 -28.64 -6.98 23.65
N LYS A 242 -27.46 -7.52 23.33
CA LYS A 242 -26.23 -7.13 24.04
C LYS A 242 -25.88 -5.69 23.67
N GLN A 243 -25.77 -4.85 24.68
CA GLN A 243 -25.45 -3.43 24.51
C GLN A 243 -24.00 -3.13 24.89
N ILE A 244 -23.30 -2.37 24.06
CA ILE A 244 -21.91 -1.95 24.26
C ILE A 244 -21.82 -0.43 24.15
N SER A 245 -21.16 0.23 25.10
CA SER A 245 -21.01 1.70 25.12
C SER A 245 -19.65 2.13 24.58
N ALA A 246 -19.61 3.25 23.85
CA ALA A 246 -18.37 3.84 23.36
C ALA A 246 -17.56 4.50 24.50
N PRO A 247 -16.22 4.55 24.40
CA PRO A 247 -15.39 5.33 25.30
C PRO A 247 -15.73 6.83 25.23
N THR A 248 -15.80 7.50 26.38
CA THR A 248 -16.11 8.93 26.47
C THR A 248 -15.06 9.77 25.74
N LYS A 249 -15.46 10.53 24.71
CA LYS A 249 -14.63 11.53 24.03
C LYS A 249 -15.27 12.92 24.15
N SER A 250 -14.46 13.96 24.39
CA SER A 250 -14.90 15.35 24.41
C SER A 250 -15.23 15.83 22.99
N CYS A 251 -16.50 16.15 22.72
CA CYS A 251 -16.93 16.74 21.45
C CYS A 251 -16.90 18.27 21.55
N HIS A 252 -16.06 18.93 20.75
CA HIS A 252 -15.86 20.40 20.78
C HIS A 252 -17.03 21.23 20.22
N SER A 253 -18.08 20.60 19.67
CA SER A 253 -19.18 21.29 18.99
C SER A 253 -20.48 21.37 19.80
N VAL A 254 -20.68 20.53 20.83
CA VAL A 254 -21.93 20.52 21.62
C VAL A 254 -21.57 20.41 23.11
N LYS A 255 -21.93 21.42 23.90
CA LYS A 255 -21.66 21.53 25.36
C LYS A 255 -22.46 20.52 26.23
N LYS A 256 -22.69 19.28 25.75
CA LYS A 256 -23.29 18.17 26.51
C LYS A 256 -22.65 16.84 26.10
N PRO A 257 -22.28 15.96 27.06
CA PRO A 257 -21.75 14.63 26.75
C PRO A 257 -22.84 13.76 26.12
N ARG A 258 -22.56 13.16 24.96
CA ARG A 258 -23.38 12.10 24.35
C ARG A 258 -22.52 10.86 24.20
N THR A 259 -23.03 9.71 24.62
CA THR A 259 -22.34 8.42 24.57
C THR A 259 -22.99 7.56 23.49
N GLU A 260 -22.23 7.23 22.45
CA GLU A 260 -22.65 6.31 21.39
C GLU A 260 -22.82 4.89 21.97
N ARG A 261 -23.81 4.15 21.50
CA ARG A 261 -24.07 2.76 21.86
C ARG A 261 -24.21 1.88 20.63
N LEU A 262 -23.89 0.60 20.82
CA LEU A 262 -24.04 -0.47 19.84
C LEU A 262 -24.89 -1.59 20.45
N TRP A 263 -25.97 -1.98 19.80
CA TRP A 263 -26.79 -3.14 20.14
C TRP A 263 -26.50 -4.26 19.14
N ILE A 264 -26.25 -5.48 19.62
CA ILE A 264 -25.88 -6.62 18.78
C ILE A 264 -26.65 -7.89 19.16
N ASN A 265 -26.96 -8.73 18.17
CA ASN A 265 -27.63 -10.03 18.34
C ASN A 265 -26.65 -11.23 18.33
N TYR A 266 -25.34 -10.99 18.43
CA TYR A 266 -24.30 -12.01 18.32
C TYR A 266 -23.29 -11.92 19.48
N PRO A 267 -22.58 -13.03 19.81
CA PRO A 267 -21.52 -13.00 20.81
C PRO A 267 -20.31 -12.20 20.30
N VAL A 268 -19.71 -11.42 21.20
CA VAL A 268 -18.41 -10.77 20.95
C VAL A 268 -17.36 -11.69 21.55
N GLU A 269 -16.49 -12.24 20.70
CA GLU A 269 -15.27 -12.92 21.17
C GLU A 269 -14.45 -11.92 22.00
N ASN A 270 -13.82 -12.37 23.09
CA ASN A 270 -13.11 -11.51 24.04
C ASN A 270 -11.92 -10.81 23.38
N ILE A 271 -12.19 -9.74 22.64
CA ILE A 271 -11.20 -8.78 22.20
C ILE A 271 -10.87 -7.97 23.44
N SER A 272 -9.64 -8.12 23.92
CA SER A 272 -9.02 -7.28 24.93
C SER A 272 -8.95 -5.85 24.39
N ILE A 273 -10.08 -5.14 24.46
CA ILE A 273 -10.13 -3.68 24.33
C ILE A 273 -9.23 -3.17 25.44
N GLY A 274 -8.10 -2.56 25.06
CA GLY A 274 -7.14 -1.96 25.98
C GLY A 274 -7.81 -0.90 26.84
N ILE A 275 -8.40 -1.33 27.95
CA ILE A 275 -8.82 -0.50 29.07
C ILE A 275 -7.82 -0.80 30.18
N SER A 276 -6.94 0.16 30.40
CA SER A 276 -6.06 0.21 31.54
C SER A 276 -6.87 0.30 32.83
N LYS A 277 -7.19 -0.87 33.41
CA LYS A 277 -7.30 -1.04 34.86
C LYS A 277 -6.64 -2.36 35.22
N ILE A 278 -5.38 -2.27 35.63
CA ILE A 278 -4.70 -3.34 36.37
C ILE A 278 -5.39 -3.38 37.73
N ASP A 279 -6.33 -4.30 37.90
CA ASP A 279 -6.69 -4.78 39.23
C ASP A 279 -5.96 -6.10 39.45
N SER A 280 -5.12 -6.08 40.47
CA SER A 280 -4.17 -7.12 40.82
C SER A 280 -4.88 -8.26 41.53
N LYS A 281 -5.35 -9.25 40.77
CA LYS A 281 -5.43 -10.67 41.14
C LYS A 281 -6.22 -11.43 40.08
N THR A 282 -5.54 -12.38 39.44
CA THR A 282 -6.01 -13.71 38.98
C THR A 282 -5.29 -14.03 37.67
N GLN A 283 -3.99 -14.34 37.78
CA GLN A 283 -3.25 -15.00 36.70
C GLN A 283 -3.01 -16.43 37.15
N LEU A 284 -3.96 -17.31 36.82
CA LEU A 284 -3.78 -18.75 36.80
C LEU A 284 -4.88 -19.32 35.90
N LEU A 285 -4.43 -20.10 34.89
CA LEU A 285 -5.19 -21.04 34.04
C LEU A 285 -5.76 -20.51 32.71
N LYS A 286 -4.92 -20.52 31.66
CA LYS A 286 -5.02 -21.36 30.43
C LYS A 286 -4.13 -20.77 29.32
N SER A 287 -3.03 -21.44 29.00
CA SER A 287 -2.16 -21.10 27.87
C SER A 287 -2.80 -21.60 26.57
N GLU A 288 -3.43 -20.70 25.80
CA GLU A 288 -3.69 -20.97 24.39
C GLU A 288 -2.35 -21.03 23.65
N MET A 289 -2.09 -22.13 22.95
CA MET A 289 -0.88 -22.28 22.13
C MET A 289 -0.99 -21.33 20.94
N LYS A 290 -0.13 -20.30 20.90
CA LYS A 290 -0.04 -19.38 19.77
C LYS A 290 0.52 -20.10 18.55
N THR A 291 -0.09 -19.88 17.38
CA THR A 291 0.47 -20.32 16.09
C THR A 291 1.78 -19.58 15.76
N PRO A 292 2.64 -20.11 14.87
CA PRO A 292 3.85 -19.42 14.44
C PRO A 292 3.61 -18.00 13.91
N THR A 293 2.53 -17.78 13.16
CA THR A 293 2.15 -16.44 12.66
C THR A 293 1.79 -15.49 13.79
N GLU A 294 1.02 -15.94 14.79
CA GLU A 294 0.67 -15.15 15.96
C GLU A 294 1.90 -14.81 16.83
N ILE A 295 2.87 -15.73 16.91
CA ILE A 295 4.15 -15.49 17.59
C ILE A 295 4.90 -14.34 16.91
N LEU A 296 5.05 -14.38 15.59
CA LEU A 296 5.72 -13.31 14.82
C LEU A 296 4.99 -11.96 14.94
N ASN A 297 3.66 -11.96 14.83
CA ASN A 297 2.85 -10.75 14.97
C ASN A 297 2.98 -10.16 16.39
N SER A 298 2.89 -10.99 17.41
CA SER A 298 3.07 -10.59 18.81
C SER A 298 4.47 -10.02 19.05
N ALA A 299 5.50 -10.60 18.44
CA ALA A 299 6.88 -10.11 18.56
C ALA A 299 7.06 -8.77 17.83
N PHE A 300 6.43 -8.59 16.66
CA PHE A 300 6.43 -7.31 15.94
C PHE A 300 5.71 -6.20 16.70
N ASP A 301 4.56 -6.50 17.30
CA ASP A 301 3.82 -5.54 18.14
C ASP A 301 4.65 -5.11 19.35
N THR A 302 5.31 -6.07 20.02
CA THR A 302 6.21 -5.82 21.14
C THR A 302 7.38 -4.92 20.72
N ALA A 303 8.05 -5.27 19.62
CA ALA A 303 9.14 -4.47 19.05
C ALA A 303 8.67 -3.05 18.68
N SER A 304 7.49 -2.93 18.08
CA SER A 304 6.89 -1.65 17.69
C SER A 304 6.48 -0.79 18.89
N GLN A 305 6.02 -1.41 19.98
CA GLN A 305 5.68 -0.73 21.23
C GLN A 305 6.94 -0.24 21.94
N SER A 306 7.96 -1.09 22.06
CA SER A 306 9.28 -0.72 22.60
C SER A 306 9.86 0.51 21.89
N LEU A 307 9.78 0.56 20.56
CA LEU A 307 10.22 1.72 19.78
C LEU A 307 9.40 3.00 20.00
N LYS A 308 8.19 2.92 20.55
CA LYS A 308 7.34 4.08 20.86
C LYS A 308 7.53 4.55 22.30
N THR A 309 7.65 3.62 23.25
CA THR A 309 7.77 3.94 24.68
C THR A 309 9.21 4.22 25.09
N GLY A 310 10.19 3.74 24.31
CA GLY A 310 11.60 3.76 24.70
C GLY A 310 11.94 2.70 25.75
N GLU A 311 10.99 1.82 26.10
CA GLU A 311 11.22 0.72 27.03
C GLU A 311 11.96 -0.41 26.31
N PHE A 312 13.06 -0.87 26.90
CA PHE A 312 13.89 -1.92 26.33
C PHE A 312 13.55 -3.28 26.97
N LEU A 313 13.63 -4.35 26.17
CA LEU A 313 13.77 -5.69 26.72
C LEU A 313 15.08 -5.74 27.50
N MET A 314 15.04 -6.24 28.74
CA MET A 314 16.22 -6.33 29.61
C MET A 314 17.14 -7.46 29.12
N LEU A 315 17.86 -7.22 28.02
CA LEU A 315 18.87 -8.11 27.46
C LEU A 315 20.28 -7.61 27.82
N PRO A 316 21.27 -8.50 28.01
CA PRO A 316 22.66 -8.09 28.19
C PRO A 316 23.19 -7.28 26.99
N SER A 317 23.98 -6.23 27.22
CA SER A 317 24.55 -5.36 26.16
C SER A 317 25.26 -6.16 25.07
N GLU A 318 26.07 -7.15 25.47
CA GLU A 318 26.81 -8.01 24.54
C GLU A 318 25.87 -8.75 23.56
N VAL A 319 24.69 -9.17 24.03
CA VAL A 319 23.70 -9.87 23.19
C VAL A 319 23.02 -8.89 22.23
N VAL A 320 22.69 -7.68 22.69
CA VAL A 320 22.12 -6.63 21.84
C VAL A 320 23.11 -6.23 20.74
N GLU A 321 24.39 -6.05 21.08
CA GLU A 321 25.47 -5.75 20.12
C GLU A 321 25.66 -6.89 19.10
N GLN A 322 25.52 -8.15 19.51
CA GLN A 322 25.56 -9.30 18.60
C GLN A 322 24.38 -9.28 17.61
N ILE A 323 23.16 -9.03 18.10
CA ILE A 323 21.96 -8.94 17.26
C ILE A 323 22.08 -7.76 16.29
N GLU A 324 22.53 -6.60 16.77
CA GLU A 324 22.77 -5.43 15.94
C GLU A 324 23.79 -5.75 14.84
N TYR A 325 24.93 -6.36 15.20
CA TYR A 325 25.95 -6.78 14.24
C TYR A 325 25.36 -7.67 13.15
N ILE A 326 24.55 -8.68 13.52
CA ILE A 326 23.89 -9.58 12.58
C ILE A 326 22.93 -8.81 11.66
N CYS A 327 22.08 -7.96 12.22
CA CYS A 327 21.04 -7.24 11.48
C CYS A 327 21.64 -6.16 10.54
N ARG A 328 22.64 -5.42 11.02
CA ARG A 328 23.28 -4.34 10.26
C ARG A 328 24.31 -4.83 9.25
N HIS A 329 24.73 -6.10 9.29
CA HIS A 329 25.81 -6.59 8.44
C HIS A 329 25.54 -6.33 6.94
N PRO A 330 26.39 -5.56 6.21
CA PRO A 330 26.04 -5.05 4.88
C PRO A 330 26.18 -6.08 3.75
N GLN A 331 27.05 -7.08 3.90
CA GLN A 331 27.40 -8.00 2.82
C GLN A 331 26.56 -9.28 2.79
N ASN A 332 26.02 -9.68 3.94
CA ASN A 332 25.34 -10.97 4.09
C ASN A 332 24.18 -10.83 5.08
N LYS A 333 22.96 -10.85 4.55
CA LYS A 333 21.71 -10.80 5.31
C LYS A 333 21.12 -12.19 5.58
N ALA A 334 21.80 -13.28 5.20
CA ALA A 334 21.31 -14.64 5.42
C ALA A 334 21.26 -15.01 6.90
N GLY A 335 22.15 -14.41 7.71
CA GLY A 335 22.15 -14.57 9.16
C GLY A 335 20.83 -14.18 9.81
N ILE A 336 20.15 -13.14 9.29
CA ILE A 336 18.84 -12.68 9.80
C ILE A 336 17.78 -13.76 9.60
N ARG A 337 17.71 -14.37 8.41
CA ARG A 337 16.70 -15.40 8.12
C ARG A 337 16.96 -16.70 8.86
N LEU A 338 18.24 -17.09 9.00
CA LEU A 338 18.62 -18.20 9.87
C LEU A 338 18.18 -17.93 11.32
N LEU A 339 18.47 -16.73 11.84
CA LEU A 339 18.12 -16.35 13.20
C LEU A 339 16.60 -16.36 13.42
N LEU A 340 15.82 -15.66 12.58
CA LEU A 340 14.35 -15.57 12.71
C LEU A 340 13.67 -16.94 12.66
N SER A 341 14.05 -17.80 11.71
CA SER A 341 13.41 -19.11 11.53
C SER A 341 13.68 -20.07 12.68
N CYS A 342 14.91 -20.10 13.19
CA CYS A 342 15.29 -20.92 14.34
C CYS A 342 14.67 -20.40 15.65
N LEU A 343 14.64 -19.08 15.85
CA LEU A 343 13.96 -18.46 17.00
C LEU A 343 12.47 -18.78 17.00
N LEU A 344 11.81 -18.63 15.85
CA LEU A 344 10.39 -18.94 15.71
C LEU A 344 10.10 -20.40 16.05
N ALA A 345 10.90 -21.34 15.52
CA ALA A 345 10.75 -22.76 15.82
C ALA A 345 10.91 -23.06 17.32
N LYS A 346 11.89 -22.41 17.98
CA LYS A 346 12.12 -22.59 19.43
C LYS A 346 11.00 -21.99 20.29
N VAL A 347 10.39 -20.87 19.88
CA VAL A 347 9.25 -20.26 20.60
C VAL A 347 7.97 -21.08 20.38
N ASP A 348 7.73 -21.53 19.15
CA ASP A 348 6.59 -22.39 18.80
C ASP A 348 6.66 -23.75 19.51
N LYS A 349 7.85 -24.35 19.56
CA LYS A 349 8.10 -25.65 20.21
C LYS A 349 9.30 -25.58 21.16
N PRO A 350 9.06 -25.28 22.45
CA PRO A 350 10.12 -25.08 23.45
C PRO A 350 11.08 -26.27 23.64
N ASN A 351 10.62 -27.49 23.36
CA ASN A 351 11.41 -28.73 23.53
C ASN A 351 12.45 -28.97 22.42
N LEU A 352 12.40 -28.23 21.30
CA LEU A 352 13.37 -28.38 20.22
C LEU A 352 14.75 -27.87 20.62
N ASP A 353 15.82 -28.50 20.14
CA ASP A 353 17.16 -27.92 20.24
C ASP A 353 17.34 -26.92 19.10
N ILE A 354 17.38 -25.62 19.43
CA ILE A 354 17.49 -24.53 18.44
C ILE A 354 18.70 -24.71 17.51
N ARG A 355 19.73 -25.43 17.94
CA ARG A 355 20.96 -25.70 17.17
C ARG A 355 20.79 -26.83 16.13
N LYS A 356 19.64 -27.49 16.05
CA LYS A 356 19.38 -28.61 15.11
C LYS A 356 18.33 -28.28 14.02
N PRO A 357 18.54 -27.25 13.17
CA PRO A 357 17.56 -26.81 12.18
C PRO A 357 17.51 -27.67 10.88
N PHE A 358 18.14 -28.85 10.90
CA PHE A 358 18.18 -29.80 9.78
C PHE A 358 17.60 -31.14 10.23
N LYS A 359 16.58 -31.65 9.53
CA LYS A 359 15.93 -32.93 9.89
C LYS A 359 16.87 -34.12 9.72
N GLU A 360 17.84 -33.98 8.83
CA GLU A 360 18.87 -34.96 8.50
C GLU A 360 19.79 -35.29 9.69
N ILE A 361 19.83 -34.44 10.73
CA ILE A 361 20.55 -34.71 11.98
C ILE A 361 19.94 -35.91 12.73
N GLY A 362 18.62 -36.11 12.62
CA GLY A 362 17.87 -37.10 13.39
C GLY A 362 17.64 -36.70 14.87
N GLY A 363 16.65 -37.34 15.50
CA GLY A 363 16.20 -37.06 16.88
C GLY A 363 14.84 -36.37 16.96
N GLU A 364 14.15 -36.50 18.09
CA GLU A 364 12.83 -35.86 18.30
C GLU A 364 12.92 -34.34 18.49
N ASP A 365 14.12 -33.83 18.79
CA ASP A 365 14.40 -32.41 19.04
C ASP A 365 14.92 -31.66 17.81
N CYS A 366 14.98 -32.30 16.64
CA CYS A 366 15.36 -31.67 15.37
C CYS A 366 14.15 -31.09 14.63
N TYR A 367 14.39 -30.12 13.75
CA TYR A 367 13.34 -29.47 12.98
C TYR A 367 13.84 -29.00 11.62
N SER A 368 12.93 -28.53 10.75
CA SER A 368 13.31 -27.91 9.49
C SER A 368 13.21 -26.40 9.61
N GLY A 369 14.34 -25.73 9.80
CA GLY A 369 14.39 -24.26 9.81
C GLY A 369 13.92 -23.67 8.48
N ARG A 370 14.24 -24.34 7.36
CA ARG A 370 13.73 -23.99 6.02
C ARG A 370 12.20 -23.96 5.97
N SER A 371 11.53 -24.95 6.55
CA SER A 371 10.06 -25.01 6.54
C SER A 371 9.45 -23.84 7.31
N TYR A 372 10.02 -23.47 8.47
CA TYR A 372 9.56 -22.28 9.20
C TYR A 372 9.81 -20.98 8.43
N ASP A 373 10.95 -20.89 7.74
CA ASP A 373 11.32 -19.71 6.97
C ASP A 373 10.43 -19.50 5.74
N GLU A 374 10.20 -20.56 4.95
CA GLU A 374 9.37 -20.51 3.74
C GLU A 374 7.87 -20.37 4.07
N SER A 375 7.39 -21.03 5.13
CA SER A 375 5.95 -21.03 5.48
C SER A 375 5.52 -19.75 6.22
N TYR A 376 6.38 -19.21 7.09
CA TYR A 376 5.98 -18.13 8.02
C TYR A 376 6.83 -16.88 7.88
N VAL A 377 8.16 -16.98 7.98
CA VAL A 377 9.05 -15.80 8.00
C VAL A 377 8.97 -15.02 6.68
N SER A 378 8.92 -15.71 5.54
CA SER A 378 8.81 -15.07 4.22
C SER A 378 7.55 -14.22 4.09
N THR A 379 6.41 -14.77 4.53
CA THR A 379 5.12 -14.08 4.51
C THR A 379 5.13 -12.89 5.47
N PHE A 380 5.64 -13.08 6.68
CA PHE A 380 5.79 -12.02 7.68
C PHE A 380 6.63 -10.84 7.17
N LEU A 381 7.79 -11.11 6.57
CA LEU A 381 8.66 -10.06 6.04
C LEU A 381 7.97 -9.24 4.94
N ARG A 382 7.12 -9.87 4.13
CA ARG A 382 6.32 -9.18 3.10
C ARG A 382 5.18 -8.37 3.71
N GLU A 383 4.45 -8.95 4.67
CA GLU A 383 3.30 -8.32 5.33
C GLU A 383 3.68 -7.03 6.06
N TYR A 384 4.86 -7.00 6.69
CA TYR A 384 5.36 -5.83 7.42
C TYR A 384 6.39 -4.99 6.64
N ASP A 385 6.53 -5.20 5.33
CA ASP A 385 7.45 -4.46 4.45
C ASP A 385 8.93 -4.45 4.93
N LEU A 386 9.39 -5.58 5.46
CA LEU A 386 10.75 -5.83 5.95
C LEU A 386 11.63 -6.60 4.94
N GLN A 387 11.11 -6.88 3.75
CA GLN A 387 11.84 -7.59 2.69
C GLN A 387 13.11 -6.85 2.21
N ASP A 388 13.14 -5.52 2.28
CA ASP A 388 14.31 -4.72 1.87
C ASP A 388 15.46 -4.72 2.91
N VAL A 389 15.21 -5.19 4.13
CA VAL A 389 16.24 -5.26 5.19
C VAL A 389 16.85 -6.66 5.34
N CYS A 390 16.37 -7.64 4.57
CA CYS A 390 16.81 -9.03 4.61
C CYS A 390 16.94 -9.65 3.21
N ASN A 391 17.39 -10.89 3.11
CA ASN A 391 17.47 -11.59 1.83
C ASN A 391 16.09 -12.05 1.35
N THR A 392 15.80 -11.86 0.05
CA THR A 392 14.57 -12.38 -0.57
C THR A 392 14.46 -13.90 -0.55
N THR A 393 15.61 -14.60 -0.59
CA THR A 393 15.70 -16.06 -0.54
C THR A 393 16.06 -16.58 0.84
N THR A 394 15.61 -17.80 1.13
CA THR A 394 15.89 -18.47 2.39
C THR A 394 17.39 -18.66 2.63
N ALA A 395 17.83 -18.51 3.89
CA ALA A 395 19.22 -18.76 4.27
C ALA A 395 19.64 -20.21 4.00
N PHE A 396 18.70 -21.16 4.08
CA PHE A 396 18.96 -22.59 3.97
C PHE A 396 19.32 -23.04 2.54
N LEU A 397 19.17 -22.19 1.52
CA LEU A 397 19.63 -22.46 0.16
C LEU A 397 21.04 -21.90 -0.12
N THR A 398 21.62 -21.14 0.82
CA THR A 398 22.96 -20.59 0.66
C THR A 398 24.03 -21.69 0.75
N PRO A 399 25.20 -21.52 0.10
CA PRO A 399 26.32 -22.47 0.21
C PRO A 399 26.75 -22.78 1.65
N ALA A 400 26.50 -21.86 2.59
CA ALA A 400 26.83 -22.05 4.00
C ALA A 400 25.96 -23.12 4.68
N LEU A 401 24.70 -23.30 4.26
CA LEU A 401 23.71 -24.10 4.96
C LEU A 401 23.10 -25.24 4.12
N ARG A 402 23.08 -25.13 2.78
CA ARG A 402 22.32 -26.02 1.88
C ARG A 402 22.69 -27.51 1.93
N THR A 403 23.88 -27.85 2.43
CA THR A 403 24.36 -29.24 2.52
C THR A 403 24.70 -29.65 3.96
N LYS A 404 24.23 -28.89 4.97
CA LYS A 404 24.56 -29.18 6.37
C LYS A 404 23.57 -30.18 6.96
N ALA A 405 24.10 -31.15 7.69
CA ALA A 405 23.35 -32.20 8.38
C ALA A 405 23.91 -32.45 9.79
N THR A 406 24.54 -31.44 10.39
CA THR A 406 25.14 -31.51 11.74
C THR A 406 24.59 -30.41 12.64
N PRO A 407 24.49 -30.62 13.96
CA PRO A 407 24.13 -29.56 14.90
C PRO A 407 25.06 -28.35 14.79
N LEU A 408 24.51 -27.16 14.98
CA LEU A 408 25.22 -25.88 14.99
C LEU A 408 25.84 -25.63 16.38
N THR A 409 27.00 -26.21 16.64
CA THR A 409 27.77 -26.04 17.88
C THR A 409 28.81 -24.91 17.76
N LEU A 410 29.45 -24.50 18.87
CA LEU A 410 30.46 -23.43 18.88
C LEU A 410 31.68 -23.76 18.01
N GLU A 411 31.95 -25.04 17.74
CA GLU A 411 33.03 -25.51 16.86
C GLU A 411 32.60 -25.55 15.39
N THR A 412 31.33 -25.30 15.09
CA THR A 412 30.80 -25.38 13.73
C THR A 412 31.30 -24.21 12.88
N GLN A 413 32.08 -24.53 11.84
CA GLN A 413 32.52 -23.55 10.85
C GLN A 413 31.60 -23.56 9.61
N LEU A 414 30.93 -22.42 9.38
CA LEU A 414 30.11 -22.19 8.19
C LEU A 414 30.91 -21.46 7.11
N ILE A 415 30.78 -21.91 5.85
CA ILE A 415 31.58 -21.45 4.70
C ILE A 415 31.22 -19.99 4.28
N GLY A 416 30.14 -19.43 4.81
CA GLY A 416 29.67 -18.09 4.44
C GLY A 416 30.56 -16.97 4.98
N LYS A 417 30.68 -15.88 4.21
CA LYS A 417 31.46 -14.69 4.60
C LYS A 417 30.56 -13.57 5.17
N PRO A 418 31.03 -12.83 6.18
CA PRO A 418 32.19 -13.13 7.03
C PRO A 418 31.86 -14.26 8.02
N PRO A 419 32.85 -15.09 8.42
CA PRO A 419 32.64 -16.16 9.42
C PRO A 419 32.06 -15.64 10.75
N ALA A 420 32.51 -14.47 11.19
CA ALA A 420 32.05 -13.80 12.40
C ALA A 420 30.52 -13.59 12.48
N LEU A 421 29.85 -13.43 11.33
CA LEU A 421 28.39 -13.32 11.27
C LEU A 421 27.71 -14.60 11.77
N TYR A 422 28.19 -15.75 11.29
CA TYR A 422 27.63 -17.05 11.64
C TYR A 422 28.03 -17.47 13.05
N GLU A 423 29.25 -17.14 13.48
CA GLU A 423 29.69 -17.32 14.86
C GLU A 423 28.79 -16.56 15.85
N ALA A 424 28.39 -15.32 15.53
CA ALA A 424 27.46 -14.55 16.34
C ALA A 424 26.08 -15.23 16.44
N VAL A 425 25.53 -15.73 15.33
CA VAL A 425 24.26 -16.48 15.34
C VAL A 425 24.36 -17.75 16.19
N ILE A 426 25.44 -18.52 16.04
CA ILE A 426 25.66 -19.76 16.81
C ILE A 426 25.81 -19.49 18.30
N LYS A 427 26.52 -18.41 18.69
CA LYS A 427 26.63 -17.99 20.10
C LYS A 427 25.26 -17.69 20.71
N ILE A 428 24.39 -16.99 19.98
CA ILE A 428 23.00 -16.74 20.42
C ILE A 428 22.25 -18.06 20.61
N PHE A 429 22.33 -18.99 19.65
CA PHE A 429 21.69 -20.31 19.78
C PHE A 429 22.18 -21.10 20.99
N TYR A 430 23.48 -21.05 21.28
CA TYR A 430 24.06 -21.71 22.44
C TYR A 430 23.52 -21.14 23.76
N ARG A 431 23.50 -19.81 23.92
CA ARG A 431 22.95 -19.13 25.11
C ARG A 431 21.46 -19.45 25.32
N ILE A 432 20.67 -19.47 24.24
CA ILE A 432 19.25 -19.86 24.30
C ILE A 432 19.09 -21.31 24.74
N GLN A 433 19.87 -22.22 24.16
CA GLN A 433 19.72 -23.65 24.47
C GLN A 433 20.12 -23.99 25.91
N ASN A 434 21.08 -23.25 26.48
CA ASN A 434 21.48 -23.37 27.87
C ASN A 434 20.52 -22.67 28.86
N GLY A 435 19.51 -21.97 28.37
CA GLY A 435 18.55 -21.25 29.21
C GLY A 435 19.07 -19.92 29.77
N GLU A 436 20.16 -19.37 29.23
CA GLU A 436 20.70 -18.08 29.67
C GLU A 436 19.81 -16.90 29.23
N ILE A 437 19.14 -17.03 28.08
CA ILE A 437 18.29 -16.01 27.46
C ILE A 437 17.06 -16.66 26.81
N ALA A 438 15.92 -15.97 26.82
CA ALA A 438 14.69 -16.50 26.22
C ALA A 438 14.67 -16.25 24.70
N ALA A 439 14.29 -17.28 23.93
CA ALA A 439 14.18 -17.17 22.47
C ALA A 439 13.20 -16.07 22.01
N ASN A 440 12.12 -15.85 22.77
CA ASN A 440 11.12 -14.82 22.46
C ASN A 440 11.69 -13.40 22.55
N ASP A 441 12.56 -13.14 23.54
CA ASP A 441 13.17 -11.82 23.72
C ASP A 441 14.13 -11.50 22.58
N ILE A 442 14.91 -12.50 22.16
CA ILE A 442 15.81 -12.38 21.00
C ILE A 442 15.02 -12.21 19.71
N LEU A 443 13.87 -12.90 19.57
CA LEU A 443 12.98 -12.72 18.41
C LEU A 443 12.44 -11.29 18.32
N CYS A 444 11.92 -10.77 19.45
CA CYS A 444 11.43 -9.40 19.54
C CYS A 444 12.54 -8.38 19.25
N GLU A 445 13.74 -8.57 19.83
CA GLU A 445 14.87 -7.68 19.65
C GLU A 445 15.42 -7.70 18.21
N THR A 446 15.44 -8.88 17.58
CA THR A 446 15.81 -9.02 16.16
C THR A 446 14.83 -8.24 15.28
N ILE A 447 13.52 -8.40 15.49
CA ILE A 447 12.49 -7.66 14.74
C ILE A 447 12.59 -6.15 15.00
N ARG A 448 12.89 -5.73 16.24
CA ARG A 448 13.12 -4.32 16.60
C ARG A 448 14.21 -3.70 15.74
N TRP A 449 15.35 -4.38 15.59
CA TRP A 449 16.44 -3.93 14.73
C TRP A 449 16.06 -3.86 13.25
N LEU A 450 15.27 -4.81 12.73
CA LEU A 450 14.77 -4.74 11.35
C LEU A 450 13.91 -3.50 11.12
N VAL A 451 13.03 -3.16 12.06
CA VAL A 451 12.20 -1.96 11.99
C VAL A 451 13.03 -0.68 12.08
N ILE A 452 14.07 -0.64 12.93
CA ILE A 452 15.01 0.49 13.02
C ILE A 452 15.70 0.71 11.67
N ILE A 453 16.31 -0.34 11.11
CA ILE A 453 17.06 -0.26 9.85
C ILE A 453 16.13 0.19 8.70
N LYS A 454 14.88 -0.31 8.66
CA LYS A 454 13.90 0.15 7.64
C LYS A 454 13.58 1.64 7.82
N ARG A 455 13.35 2.11 9.05
CA ARG A 455 13.09 3.54 9.32
C ARG A 455 14.26 4.42 8.90
N GLU A 456 15.49 4.01 9.21
CA GLU A 456 16.70 4.73 8.81
C GLU A 456 16.82 4.84 7.28
N LYS A 457 16.60 3.74 6.55
CA LYS A 457 16.59 3.75 5.08
C LYS A 457 15.55 4.72 4.51
N VAL A 458 14.32 4.66 5.02
CA VAL A 458 13.22 5.54 4.57
C VAL A 458 13.54 7.00 4.87
N GLN A 459 14.04 7.31 6.08
CA GLN A 459 14.45 8.66 6.45
C GLN A 459 15.59 9.18 5.57
N ARG A 460 16.55 8.31 5.21
CA ARG A 460 17.67 8.68 4.33
C ARG A 460 17.18 9.12 2.94
N ILE A 461 16.29 8.34 2.33
CA ILE A 461 15.69 8.69 1.03
C ILE A 461 14.86 9.96 1.13
N GLN A 462 14.02 10.09 2.17
CA GLN A 462 13.20 11.29 2.37
C GLN A 462 14.06 12.55 2.54
N SER A 463 15.17 12.45 3.26
CA SER A 463 16.11 13.56 3.41
C SER A 463 16.76 13.95 2.08
N LEU A 464 17.14 12.98 1.24
CA LEU A 464 17.72 13.26 -0.07
C LEU A 464 16.69 13.91 -1.01
N ILE A 465 15.44 13.45 -1.01
CA ILE A 465 14.35 14.06 -1.80
C ILE A 465 14.05 15.48 -1.32
N ALA A 466 14.01 15.70 0.01
CA ALA A 466 13.76 17.02 0.58
C ALA A 466 14.81 18.04 0.13
N ASN A 467 16.09 17.64 0.03
CA ASN A 467 17.17 18.49 -0.46
C ASN A 467 17.05 18.85 -1.95
N LEU A 468 16.33 18.06 -2.75
CA LEU A 468 16.02 18.42 -4.15
C LEU A 468 14.88 19.46 -4.20
N SER A 469 13.96 19.44 -3.23
CA SER A 469 12.78 20.32 -3.20
C SER A 469 13.07 21.73 -2.66
N THR A 470 14.30 21.99 -2.20
CA THR A 470 14.74 23.31 -1.69
C THR A 470 15.31 24.23 -2.78
N LEU A 471 15.29 23.80 -4.03
CA LEU A 471 15.74 24.61 -5.17
C LEU A 471 14.68 25.66 -5.50
N ASP A 472 15.14 26.88 -5.80
CA ASP A 472 14.32 28.08 -5.97
C ASP A 472 13.29 27.92 -7.10
N GLU A 473 12.11 28.55 -6.97
CA GLU A 473 11.05 28.48 -8.02
C GLU A 473 11.51 29.09 -9.35
N ASP A 474 12.56 29.93 -9.31
CA ASP A 474 13.18 30.57 -10.46
C ASP A 474 14.40 29.82 -11.04
N ALA A 475 14.76 28.64 -10.49
CA ALA A 475 15.92 27.88 -10.95
C ALA A 475 15.75 27.37 -12.40
N ILE A 476 16.81 27.51 -13.21
CA ILE A 476 16.82 27.02 -14.59
C ILE A 476 16.70 25.49 -14.59
N PRO A 477 15.73 24.91 -15.34
CA PRO A 477 15.57 23.47 -15.38
C PRO A 477 16.67 22.81 -16.20
N LEU A 478 17.23 21.72 -15.66
CA LEU A 478 18.31 20.94 -16.26
C LEU A 478 18.20 20.82 -17.78
N SER A 479 19.30 21.11 -18.45
CA SER A 479 19.41 20.90 -19.90
C SER A 479 19.32 19.41 -20.27
N SER A 480 18.96 19.12 -21.52
CA SER A 480 18.89 17.73 -22.00
C SER A 480 20.23 16.99 -21.87
N GLU A 481 21.35 17.67 -22.13
CA GLU A 481 22.69 17.08 -21.97
C GLU A 481 23.11 16.92 -20.50
N ALA A 482 22.67 17.80 -19.60
CA ALA A 482 22.85 17.59 -18.15
C ALA A 482 22.11 16.33 -17.68
N ILE A 483 20.86 16.13 -18.12
CA ILE A 483 20.09 14.91 -17.82
C ILE A 483 20.79 13.67 -18.38
N ILE A 484 21.28 13.71 -19.62
CA ILE A 484 22.02 12.58 -20.23
C ILE A 484 23.28 12.25 -19.42
N LYS A 485 24.04 13.27 -18.98
CA LYS A 485 25.24 13.08 -18.16
C LYS A 485 24.90 12.44 -16.81
N LEU A 486 23.85 12.90 -16.15
CA LEU A 486 23.33 12.32 -14.90
C LEU A 486 22.95 10.85 -15.10
N ILE A 487 22.15 10.55 -16.11
CA ILE A 487 21.68 9.17 -16.36
C ILE A 487 22.85 8.24 -16.72
N ARG A 488 23.84 8.72 -17.48
CA ARG A 488 25.08 7.98 -17.75
C ARG A 488 25.81 7.62 -16.46
N GLN A 489 26.03 8.60 -15.56
CA GLN A 489 26.68 8.35 -14.26
C GLN A 489 25.92 7.33 -13.41
N HIS A 490 24.58 7.36 -13.50
CA HIS A 490 23.74 6.37 -12.81
C HIS A 490 23.86 4.96 -13.43
N LEU A 491 23.92 4.86 -14.77
CA LEU A 491 24.16 3.59 -15.47
C LEU A 491 25.55 2.99 -15.16
N ASP A 492 26.57 3.83 -14.94
CA ASP A 492 27.93 3.39 -14.60
C ASP A 492 28.05 2.84 -13.16
N CYS A 493 27.02 3.01 -12.33
CA CYS A 493 26.99 2.46 -10.99
C CYS A 493 26.88 0.92 -11.01
N ARG A 494 27.37 0.25 -9.96
CA ARG A 494 27.30 -1.21 -9.85
C ARG A 494 25.84 -1.68 -9.74
N ARG A 495 25.54 -2.80 -10.40
CA ARG A 495 24.20 -3.45 -10.41
C ARG A 495 23.11 -2.57 -11.03
N SER A 496 23.44 -1.89 -12.12
CA SER A 496 22.56 -0.98 -12.89
C SER A 496 21.75 -1.66 -14.00
N SER A 497 21.74 -3.00 -14.10
CA SER A 497 21.13 -3.71 -15.24
C SER A 497 19.63 -3.46 -15.41
N ARG A 498 18.93 -3.06 -14.35
CA ARG A 498 17.50 -2.71 -14.41
C ARG A 498 17.26 -1.30 -14.96
N LEU A 499 18.24 -0.41 -14.89
CA LEU A 499 18.06 1.01 -15.21
C LEU A 499 17.67 1.29 -16.67
N PRO A 500 18.18 0.58 -17.70
CA PRO A 500 17.71 0.77 -19.08
C PRO A 500 16.21 0.58 -19.26
N VAL A 501 15.61 -0.43 -18.59
CA VAL A 501 14.15 -0.63 -18.58
C VAL A 501 13.44 0.61 -18.03
N LEU A 502 13.94 1.16 -16.93
CA LEU A 502 13.34 2.31 -16.28
C LEU A 502 13.50 3.59 -17.12
N ILE A 503 14.59 3.73 -17.87
CA ILE A 503 14.81 4.85 -18.80
C ILE A 503 13.73 4.82 -19.90
N VAL A 504 13.53 3.68 -20.57
CA VAL A 504 12.52 3.58 -21.63
C VAL A 504 11.11 3.74 -21.07
N ALA A 505 10.81 3.10 -19.93
CA ALA A 505 9.51 3.23 -19.28
C ALA A 505 9.21 4.69 -18.85
N ALA A 506 10.21 5.41 -18.32
CA ALA A 506 10.07 6.83 -17.97
C ALA A 506 9.78 7.71 -19.19
N ALA A 507 10.43 7.44 -20.33
CA ALA A 507 10.18 8.15 -21.58
C ALA A 507 8.73 7.96 -22.06
N TYR A 508 8.25 6.71 -22.04
CA TYR A 508 6.85 6.40 -22.36
C TYR A 508 5.87 7.03 -21.38
N GLN A 509 6.15 6.96 -20.08
CA GLN A 509 5.28 7.54 -19.07
C GLN A 509 5.16 9.06 -19.23
N ALA A 510 6.29 9.75 -19.43
CA ALA A 510 6.32 11.20 -19.62
C ALA A 510 5.61 11.64 -20.92
N ALA A 511 5.65 10.82 -21.97
CA ALA A 511 5.03 11.14 -23.26
C ALA A 511 3.68 10.45 -23.50
N SER A 512 3.15 9.70 -22.54
CA SER A 512 2.04 8.76 -22.75
C SER A 512 0.81 9.40 -23.40
N GLN A 513 0.35 10.53 -22.87
CA GLN A 513 -0.81 11.25 -23.43
C GLN A 513 -0.59 11.78 -24.85
N LYS A 514 0.67 12.05 -25.24
CA LYS A 514 1.00 12.55 -26.58
C LYS A 514 1.14 11.41 -27.59
N LEU A 515 1.66 10.27 -27.14
CA LEU A 515 1.85 9.09 -27.97
C LEU A 515 0.55 8.29 -28.13
N GLY A 516 -0.38 8.37 -27.17
CA GLY A 516 -1.50 7.43 -27.13
C GLY A 516 -1.06 6.04 -26.71
N GLU A 517 0.11 5.91 -26.08
CA GLU A 517 0.77 4.66 -25.72
C GLU A 517 1.10 4.63 -24.22
N GLN A 518 1.14 3.43 -23.64
CA GLN A 518 1.51 3.19 -22.25
C GLN A 518 2.27 1.88 -22.11
N TYR A 519 3.19 1.82 -21.15
CA TYR A 519 3.88 0.57 -20.83
C TYR A 519 3.05 -0.30 -19.88
N LEU A 520 3.12 -1.62 -20.04
CA LEU A 520 2.48 -2.56 -19.11
C LEU A 520 3.26 -2.63 -17.78
N PRO A 521 2.59 -2.89 -16.63
CA PRO A 521 3.24 -2.94 -15.33
C PRO A 521 4.52 -3.80 -15.33
N LEU A 522 5.62 -3.19 -14.90
CA LEU A 522 6.95 -3.82 -14.94
C LEU A 522 6.96 -5.09 -14.08
N LYS A 523 7.29 -6.22 -14.70
CA LYS A 523 7.50 -7.49 -13.98
C LYS A 523 8.89 -7.50 -13.34
N SER A 524 9.03 -8.22 -12.23
CA SER A 524 10.33 -8.38 -11.55
C SER A 524 11.34 -9.09 -12.46
N HIS A 525 12.59 -8.62 -12.48
CA HIS A 525 13.71 -9.09 -13.34
C HIS A 525 14.00 -10.62 -13.26
N ASN A 526 13.42 -11.33 -12.27
CA ASN A 526 13.62 -12.77 -12.06
C ASN A 526 12.46 -13.64 -12.54
N ALA A 527 11.39 -13.07 -13.09
CA ALA A 527 10.28 -13.85 -13.61
C ALA A 527 10.70 -14.42 -14.97
N ALA A 528 10.88 -15.74 -15.06
CA ALA A 528 11.25 -16.39 -16.32
C ALA A 528 10.21 -16.03 -17.41
N ASP A 529 10.66 -15.57 -18.58
CA ASP A 529 9.82 -15.21 -19.74
C ASP A 529 8.70 -16.24 -20.00
N LYS A 530 9.04 -17.55 -19.88
CA LYS A 530 8.11 -18.67 -20.03
C LYS A 530 6.97 -18.74 -19.02
N GLN A 531 7.14 -18.22 -17.80
CA GLN A 531 6.09 -18.21 -16.77
C GLN A 531 5.15 -17.01 -16.89
N THR A 532 5.57 -15.93 -17.54
CA THR A 532 4.82 -14.67 -17.56
C THR A 532 4.16 -14.35 -18.91
N GLY A 533 4.53 -15.08 -19.97
CA GLY A 533 4.05 -14.84 -21.34
C GLY A 533 4.53 -13.52 -21.95
N ALA A 534 5.45 -12.80 -21.28
CA ALA A 534 5.99 -11.53 -21.77
C ALA A 534 6.88 -11.76 -22.99
N LEU A 535 6.78 -10.86 -23.97
CA LEU A 535 7.57 -10.95 -25.19
C LEU A 535 8.99 -10.40 -25.00
N GLY A 536 9.13 -9.35 -24.18
CA GLY A 536 10.39 -8.71 -23.80
C GLY A 536 10.36 -8.18 -22.37
N ASP A 537 11.39 -7.39 -22.01
CA ASP A 537 11.56 -6.80 -20.67
C ASP A 537 10.58 -5.63 -20.40
N LEU A 538 10.12 -4.97 -21.46
CA LEU A 538 9.15 -3.87 -21.42
C LEU A 538 8.20 -4.00 -22.62
N GLU A 539 6.89 -4.02 -22.35
CA GLU A 539 5.85 -4.15 -23.37
C GLU A 539 5.01 -2.85 -23.39
N ILE A 540 4.74 -2.33 -24.58
CA ILE A 540 3.97 -1.11 -24.81
C ILE A 540 2.66 -1.46 -25.50
N THR A 541 1.60 -0.77 -25.08
CA THR A 541 0.21 -0.92 -25.54
C THR A 541 -0.36 0.44 -25.89
N LEU A 542 -1.44 0.48 -26.67
CA LEU A 542 -2.23 1.70 -26.82
C LEU A 542 -2.98 2.02 -25.53
N ILE A 543 -3.27 3.29 -25.30
CA ILE A 543 -4.18 3.69 -24.22
C ILE A 543 -5.56 3.08 -24.50
N ASP A 544 -6.15 2.45 -23.47
CA ASP A 544 -7.42 1.71 -23.52
C ASP A 544 -7.42 0.39 -24.31
N ASP A 545 -6.25 -0.08 -24.76
CA ASP A 545 -6.06 -1.42 -25.30
C ASP A 545 -5.01 -2.18 -24.48
N ASN A 546 -5.19 -3.49 -24.31
CA ASN A 546 -4.22 -4.37 -23.67
C ASN A 546 -3.35 -5.13 -24.69
N GLN A 547 -3.56 -4.91 -25.99
CA GLN A 547 -2.73 -5.50 -27.03
C GLN A 547 -1.36 -4.84 -27.08
N VAL A 548 -0.32 -5.67 -26.94
CA VAL A 548 1.08 -5.24 -27.07
C VAL A 548 1.37 -4.91 -28.54
N ILE A 549 1.85 -3.71 -28.79
CA ILE A 549 2.24 -3.20 -30.12
C ILE A 549 3.75 -3.06 -30.27
N THR A 550 4.47 -2.77 -29.17
CA THR A 550 5.93 -2.67 -29.17
C THR A 550 6.50 -3.46 -27.99
N SER A 551 7.55 -4.23 -28.24
CA SER A 551 8.26 -4.99 -27.21
C SER A 551 9.73 -4.58 -27.19
N TYR A 552 10.26 -4.28 -26.02
CA TYR A 552 11.68 -3.98 -25.83
C TYR A 552 12.40 -5.12 -25.12
N GLU A 553 13.60 -5.47 -25.60
CA GLU A 553 14.51 -6.41 -24.94
C GLU A 553 15.83 -5.72 -24.59
N MET A 554 16.23 -5.78 -23.32
CA MET A 554 17.43 -5.13 -22.81
C MET A 554 18.61 -6.09 -22.84
N LYS A 555 19.74 -5.64 -23.40
CA LYS A 555 20.98 -6.43 -23.46
C LYS A 555 22.13 -5.65 -22.86
N MET A 556 22.60 -6.11 -21.71
CA MET A 556 23.85 -5.65 -21.07
C MET A 556 25.12 -6.23 -21.74
N LYS A 557 25.00 -6.67 -22.98
CA LYS A 557 26.05 -7.27 -23.81
C LYS A 557 25.77 -6.89 -25.27
N ARG A 558 26.76 -7.07 -26.14
CA ARG A 558 26.58 -6.94 -27.59
C ARG A 558 25.45 -7.86 -28.07
N VAL A 559 24.54 -7.28 -28.84
CA VAL A 559 23.51 -8.02 -29.57
C VAL A 559 24.18 -8.68 -30.77
N ASN A 560 23.89 -9.96 -31.00
CA ASN A 560 24.37 -10.70 -32.15
C ASN A 560 23.18 -11.26 -32.96
N ILE A 561 23.45 -11.77 -34.15
CA ILE A 561 22.44 -12.35 -35.05
C ILE A 561 21.62 -13.46 -34.36
N ASN A 562 22.21 -14.24 -33.46
CA ASN A 562 21.48 -15.29 -32.74
C ASN A 562 20.48 -14.70 -31.74
N ASP A 563 20.80 -13.59 -31.06
CA ASP A 563 19.83 -12.87 -30.23
C ASP A 563 18.63 -12.38 -31.08
N VAL A 564 18.89 -11.84 -32.29
CA VAL A 564 17.83 -11.42 -33.22
C VAL A 564 16.97 -12.60 -33.70
N ASN A 565 17.59 -13.73 -34.04
CA ASN A 565 16.86 -14.96 -34.40
C ASN A 565 15.99 -15.49 -33.26
N ASN A 566 16.47 -15.40 -32.01
CA ASN A 566 15.68 -15.82 -30.85
C ASN A 566 14.46 -14.92 -30.65
N ALA A 567 14.59 -13.60 -30.85
CA ALA A 567 13.46 -12.69 -30.84
C ALA A 567 12.45 -13.01 -31.95
N LEU A 568 12.93 -13.28 -33.17
CA LEU A 568 12.05 -13.68 -34.28
C LEU A 568 11.24 -14.95 -33.95
N ASN A 569 11.87 -15.95 -33.34
CA ASN A 569 11.17 -17.16 -32.87
C ASN A 569 10.13 -16.82 -31.80
N LYS A 570 10.47 -15.99 -30.81
CA LYS A 570 9.53 -15.54 -29.77
C LYS A 570 8.29 -14.84 -30.36
N ILE A 571 8.51 -13.98 -31.37
CA ILE A 571 7.44 -13.25 -32.06
C ILE A 571 6.53 -14.24 -32.80
N ASN A 572 7.10 -15.16 -33.58
CA ASN A 572 6.33 -16.16 -34.33
C ASN A 572 5.53 -17.06 -33.38
N ASP A 573 6.16 -17.57 -32.32
CA ASP A 573 5.50 -18.39 -31.30
C ASP A 573 4.30 -17.64 -30.69
N ARG A 574 4.43 -16.34 -30.41
CA ARG A 574 3.33 -15.53 -29.85
C ARG A 574 2.21 -15.29 -30.85
N VAL A 575 2.53 -15.02 -32.11
CA VAL A 575 1.54 -14.86 -33.17
C VAL A 575 0.76 -16.17 -33.37
N GLU A 576 1.44 -17.31 -33.39
CA GLU A 576 0.79 -18.63 -33.49
C GLU A 576 -0.11 -18.93 -32.28
N GLN A 577 0.31 -18.56 -31.07
CA GLN A 577 -0.45 -18.83 -29.84
C GLN A 577 -1.65 -17.90 -29.63
N THR A 578 -1.52 -16.62 -29.99
CA THR A 578 -2.49 -15.58 -29.62
C THR A 578 -3.21 -14.93 -30.80
N GLY A 579 -2.70 -15.08 -32.02
CA GLY A 579 -3.16 -14.35 -33.20
C GLY A 579 -2.76 -12.86 -33.23
N ASN A 580 -2.17 -12.35 -32.15
CA ASN A 580 -1.83 -10.94 -32.01
C ASN A 580 -0.44 -10.67 -32.58
N LYS A 581 -0.38 -9.78 -33.57
CA LYS A 581 0.86 -9.26 -34.14
C LYS A 581 1.29 -7.99 -33.41
N ILE A 582 2.60 -7.81 -33.26
CA ILE A 582 3.23 -6.56 -32.80
C ILE A 582 3.74 -5.78 -34.01
N ASP A 583 3.95 -4.49 -33.83
CA ASP A 583 4.55 -3.62 -34.84
C ASP A 583 6.08 -3.57 -34.69
N ASN A 584 6.59 -3.50 -33.46
CA ASN A 584 8.02 -3.30 -33.21
C ASN A 584 8.59 -4.28 -32.16
N TYR A 585 9.79 -4.79 -32.43
CA TYR A 585 10.64 -5.48 -31.45
C TYR A 585 12.01 -4.80 -31.38
N ILE A 586 12.28 -4.13 -30.27
CA ILE A 586 13.41 -3.21 -30.15
C ILE A 586 14.40 -3.75 -29.11
N PHE A 587 15.62 -4.01 -29.53
CA PHE A 587 16.72 -4.25 -28.60
C PHE A 587 17.29 -2.93 -28.11
N ILE A 588 17.50 -2.81 -26.80
CA ILE A 588 18.25 -1.70 -26.19
C ILE A 588 19.53 -2.24 -25.58
N THR A 589 20.66 -1.65 -25.97
CA THR A 589 21.97 -2.00 -25.41
C THR A 589 22.75 -0.76 -25.00
N THR A 590 23.77 -0.95 -24.17
CA THR A 590 24.79 0.06 -23.84
C THR A 590 26.13 -0.26 -24.49
N GLU A 591 26.19 -1.33 -25.31
CA GLU A 591 27.38 -1.79 -26.00
C GLU A 591 27.39 -1.36 -27.47
N ILE A 592 28.54 -1.53 -28.13
CA ILE A 592 28.68 -1.25 -29.56
C ILE A 592 27.73 -2.16 -30.36
N ILE A 593 27.02 -1.56 -31.31
CA ILE A 593 26.16 -2.24 -32.27
C ILE A 593 27.00 -2.51 -33.53
N GLU A 594 27.07 -3.77 -33.95
CA GLU A 594 27.84 -4.17 -35.13
C GLU A 594 26.98 -4.03 -36.39
N LYS A 595 27.56 -3.43 -37.44
CA LYS A 595 26.84 -3.13 -38.69
C LYS A 595 26.16 -4.36 -39.31
N GLU A 596 26.79 -5.52 -39.22
CA GLU A 596 26.21 -6.79 -39.71
C GLU A 596 24.89 -7.14 -39.02
N VAL A 597 24.78 -6.83 -37.72
CA VAL A 597 23.55 -7.08 -36.94
C VAL A 597 22.45 -6.09 -37.32
N GLU A 598 22.79 -4.82 -37.58
CA GLU A 598 21.85 -3.80 -38.07
C GLU A 598 21.29 -4.19 -39.44
N GLU A 599 22.17 -4.49 -40.40
CA GLU A 599 21.78 -4.92 -41.76
C GLU A 599 20.93 -6.20 -41.72
N TYR A 600 21.28 -7.14 -40.84
CA TYR A 600 20.49 -8.35 -40.66
C TYR A 600 19.09 -8.05 -40.12
N ALA A 601 18.97 -7.21 -39.09
CA ALA A 601 17.70 -6.86 -38.48
C ALA A 601 16.80 -6.08 -39.46
N GLU A 602 17.36 -5.14 -40.22
CA GLU A 602 16.67 -4.40 -41.28
C GLU A 602 16.07 -5.35 -42.35
N SER A 603 16.83 -6.37 -42.75
CA SER A 603 16.36 -7.37 -43.73
C SER A 603 15.11 -8.14 -43.28
N LEU A 604 14.77 -8.11 -41.98
CA LEU A 604 13.63 -8.86 -41.43
C LEU A 604 12.30 -8.15 -41.65
N TYR A 605 12.25 -6.83 -41.86
CA TYR A 605 11.00 -6.09 -41.96
C TYR A 605 10.07 -6.66 -43.06
N GLU A 606 10.59 -6.85 -44.27
CA GLU A 606 9.82 -7.46 -45.36
C GLU A 606 9.48 -8.93 -45.09
N ARG A 607 10.42 -9.66 -44.48
CA ARG A 607 10.28 -11.11 -44.20
C ARG A 607 9.22 -11.41 -43.14
N THR A 608 9.02 -10.50 -42.18
CA THR A 608 8.00 -10.60 -41.13
C THR A 608 6.66 -9.98 -41.55
N GLY A 609 6.58 -9.47 -42.79
CA GLY A 609 5.41 -8.77 -43.30
C GLY A 609 5.15 -7.46 -42.56
N GLY A 610 6.20 -6.74 -42.17
CA GLY A 610 6.13 -5.39 -41.60
C GLY A 610 6.34 -5.28 -40.08
N ILE A 611 6.98 -6.26 -39.44
CA ILE A 611 7.42 -6.12 -38.03
C ILE A 611 8.82 -5.52 -38.04
N GLU A 612 8.98 -4.36 -37.43
CA GLU A 612 10.28 -3.69 -37.28
C GLU A 612 11.10 -4.37 -36.19
N ILE A 613 12.31 -4.83 -36.54
CA ILE A 613 13.26 -5.35 -35.57
C ILE A 613 14.51 -4.50 -35.65
N VAL A 614 14.88 -3.84 -34.54
CA VAL A 614 15.98 -2.88 -34.52
C VAL A 614 16.78 -2.97 -33.22
N VAL A 615 18.06 -2.59 -33.28
CA VAL A 615 18.95 -2.48 -32.12
C VAL A 615 19.29 -1.01 -31.92
N LEU A 616 19.05 -0.47 -30.73
CA LEU A 616 19.32 0.93 -30.38
C LEU A 616 20.24 1.05 -29.17
N ASP A 617 21.09 2.08 -29.17
CA ASP A 617 21.86 2.48 -27.98
C ASP A 617 20.94 3.23 -27.00
N CYS A 618 20.99 2.81 -25.73
CA CYS A 618 20.12 3.33 -24.66
C CYS A 618 20.28 4.86 -24.47
N LEU A 619 21.52 5.35 -24.46
CA LEU A 619 21.78 6.77 -24.25
C LEU A 619 21.47 7.61 -25.49
N SER A 620 21.65 7.07 -26.68
CA SER A 620 21.27 7.72 -27.94
C SER A 620 19.76 7.81 -28.09
N PHE A 621 19.02 6.74 -27.72
CA PHE A 621 17.56 6.76 -27.61
C PHE A 621 17.10 7.90 -26.67
N LEU A 622 17.65 7.92 -25.44
CA LEU A 622 17.29 8.95 -24.47
C LEU A 622 17.65 10.34 -24.97
N ARG A 623 18.84 10.51 -25.56
CA ARG A 623 19.28 11.79 -26.11
C ARG A 623 18.31 12.28 -27.18
N HIS A 624 17.91 11.42 -28.12
CA HIS A 624 16.96 11.81 -29.15
C HIS A 624 15.61 12.19 -28.55
N PHE A 625 15.09 11.37 -27.62
CA PHE A 625 13.84 11.66 -26.91
C PHE A 625 13.86 13.02 -26.21
N LEU A 626 14.92 13.33 -25.45
CA LEU A 626 15.00 14.58 -24.70
C LEU A 626 15.18 15.82 -25.58
N HIS A 627 15.73 15.68 -26.78
CA HIS A 627 15.82 16.81 -27.72
C HIS A 627 14.53 16.99 -28.51
N PHE A 628 13.88 15.89 -28.90
CA PHE A 628 12.62 15.93 -29.62
C PHE A 628 11.46 16.38 -28.71
N PHE A 629 11.37 15.82 -27.52
CA PHE A 629 10.41 16.17 -26.47
C PHE A 629 11.04 17.09 -25.42
N HIS A 630 11.74 18.14 -25.85
CA HIS A 630 12.48 19.03 -24.95
C HIS A 630 11.65 19.71 -23.85
N ARG A 631 10.32 19.82 -24.05
CA ARG A 631 9.37 20.34 -23.05
C ARG A 631 9.01 19.33 -21.96
N LEU A 632 9.27 18.04 -22.19
CA LEU A 632 8.98 16.94 -21.27
C LEU A 632 10.23 16.46 -20.52
N ARG A 633 11.39 17.11 -20.71
CA ARG A 633 12.66 16.62 -20.14
C ARG A 633 12.66 16.52 -18.61
N MET A 634 12.01 17.46 -17.93
CA MET A 634 11.85 17.41 -16.47
C MET A 634 10.81 16.38 -16.06
N GLU A 635 9.73 16.22 -16.82
CA GLU A 635 8.73 15.18 -16.58
C GLU A 635 9.36 13.78 -16.72
N PHE A 636 10.20 13.56 -17.74
CA PHE A 636 11.02 12.36 -17.85
C PHE A 636 11.87 12.11 -16.61
N LEU A 637 12.60 13.12 -16.13
CA LEU A 637 13.48 12.98 -14.97
C LEU A 637 12.68 12.63 -13.70
N GLU A 638 11.50 13.24 -13.53
CA GLU A 638 10.58 12.93 -12.45
C GLU A 638 10.03 11.49 -12.53
N GLU A 639 9.58 11.06 -13.72
CA GLU A 639 9.09 9.69 -13.91
C GLU A 639 10.22 8.66 -13.70
N TYR A 640 11.43 8.96 -14.16
CA TYR A 640 12.60 8.13 -13.91
C TYR A 640 12.91 8.02 -12.41
N GLN A 641 12.89 9.14 -11.67
CA GLN A 641 13.05 9.14 -10.22
C GLN A 641 11.98 8.28 -9.54
N LYS A 642 10.71 8.45 -9.90
CA LYS A 642 9.60 7.66 -9.33
C LYS A 642 9.82 6.17 -9.54
N LEU A 643 10.18 5.77 -10.76
CA LEU A 643 10.44 4.37 -11.12
C LEU A 643 11.63 3.79 -10.36
N VAL A 644 12.75 4.51 -10.29
CA VAL A 644 13.96 4.09 -9.55
C VAL A 644 13.65 3.86 -8.07
N LEU A 645 12.86 4.74 -7.46
CA LEU A 645 12.52 4.65 -6.04
C LEU A 645 11.45 3.58 -5.74
N ALA A 646 10.56 3.30 -6.69
CA ALA A 646 9.49 2.31 -6.54
C ALA A 646 9.98 0.86 -6.70
N GLU A 647 11.09 0.63 -7.41
CA GLU A 647 11.65 -0.72 -7.59
C GLU A 647 12.14 -1.29 -6.25
N PRO A 648 11.93 -2.59 -5.96
CA PRO A 648 12.43 -3.24 -4.75
C PRO A 648 13.97 -3.25 -4.72
N ASP A 649 14.56 -3.36 -3.52
CA ASP A 649 16.02 -3.35 -3.33
C ASP A 649 16.74 -4.52 -4.05
N SER A 650 16.00 -5.59 -4.39
CA SER A 650 16.48 -6.71 -5.19
C SER A 650 16.69 -6.37 -6.67
N SER A 651 15.95 -5.40 -7.21
CA SER A 651 16.04 -4.93 -8.60
C SER A 651 16.88 -3.66 -8.71
N VAL A 652 16.63 -2.67 -7.84
CA VAL A 652 17.39 -1.42 -7.74
C VAL A 652 17.78 -1.23 -6.27
N SER A 653 19.04 -1.52 -5.96
CA SER A 653 19.50 -1.51 -4.57
C SER A 653 19.42 -0.13 -3.91
N GLN A 654 19.23 -0.09 -2.59
CA GLN A 654 19.25 1.15 -1.82
C GLN A 654 20.45 2.08 -2.13
N PRO A 655 21.72 1.61 -2.19
CA PRO A 655 22.84 2.48 -2.56
C PRO A 655 22.73 3.06 -3.97
N LEU A 656 22.11 2.34 -4.91
CA LEU A 656 21.89 2.80 -6.28
C LEU A 656 20.82 3.90 -6.33
N LYS A 657 19.73 3.74 -5.57
CA LYS A 657 18.71 4.80 -5.37
C LYS A 657 19.31 6.06 -4.77
N GLU A 658 20.13 5.92 -3.72
CA GLU A 658 20.80 7.03 -3.06
C GLU A 658 21.81 7.72 -4.01
N ALA A 659 22.55 6.94 -4.80
CA ALA A 659 23.47 7.47 -5.80
C ALA A 659 22.75 8.34 -6.82
N PHE A 660 21.59 7.89 -7.34
CA PHE A 660 20.78 8.70 -8.26
C PHE A 660 20.36 10.04 -7.66
N LEU A 661 19.79 10.04 -6.45
CA LEU A 661 19.35 11.28 -5.80
C LEU A 661 20.51 12.25 -5.54
N ALA A 662 21.67 11.72 -5.13
CA ALA A 662 22.87 12.53 -4.93
C ALA A 662 23.43 13.11 -6.25
N LEU A 663 23.45 12.30 -7.32
CA LEU A 663 23.85 12.75 -8.66
C LEU A 663 22.92 13.83 -9.19
N ARG A 664 21.61 13.66 -8.98
CA ARG A 664 20.60 14.63 -9.36
C ARG A 664 20.77 15.95 -8.61
N GLN A 665 20.94 15.89 -7.28
CA GLN A 665 21.18 17.08 -6.46
C GLN A 665 22.42 17.84 -6.93
N ALA A 666 23.52 17.12 -7.21
CA ALA A 666 24.73 17.73 -7.73
C ALA A 666 24.53 18.37 -9.11
N ALA A 667 23.79 17.72 -10.01
CA ALA A 667 23.49 18.29 -11.33
C ALA A 667 22.68 19.59 -11.22
N GLU A 668 21.66 19.61 -10.35
CA GLU A 668 20.81 20.79 -10.15
C GLU A 668 21.53 21.92 -9.41
N THR A 669 22.57 21.63 -8.61
CA THR A 669 23.38 22.66 -7.91
C THR A 669 24.44 23.27 -8.83
N VAL A 670 25.08 22.47 -9.70
CA VAL A 670 26.15 22.95 -10.59
C VAL A 670 25.63 23.94 -11.64
N GLU A 671 24.40 23.78 -12.15
CA GLU A 671 23.83 24.75 -13.08
C GLU A 671 23.55 26.12 -12.41
N ILE A 672 23.32 26.16 -11.09
CA ILE A 672 23.12 27.41 -10.33
C ILE A 672 24.44 28.18 -10.19
N GLU A 673 25.54 27.51 -9.83
CA GLU A 673 26.85 28.16 -9.66
C GLU A 673 27.45 28.68 -10.98
N THR A 674 27.17 28.03 -12.11
CA THR A 674 27.63 28.52 -13.42
C THR A 674 26.96 29.82 -13.86
N ASP A 675 25.72 30.08 -13.40
CA ASP A 675 24.96 31.29 -13.77
C ASP A 675 25.42 32.52 -12.96
N GLU A 676 25.82 32.33 -11.69
CA GLU A 676 26.41 33.38 -10.86
C GLU A 676 27.79 33.85 -11.37
N LEU A 677 28.52 33.00 -12.10
CA LEU A 677 29.84 33.31 -12.67
C LEU A 677 29.77 33.95 -14.07
N GLU A 678 28.64 33.83 -14.79
CA GLU A 678 28.45 34.48 -16.10
C GLU A 678 27.74 35.85 -16.00
N THR A 679 27.33 36.25 -14.78
CA THR A 679 26.67 37.54 -14.50
C THR A 679 27.61 38.61 -13.88
N GLU A 680 28.91 38.31 -13.70
CA GLU A 680 30.00 39.28 -13.43
C GLU A 680 30.88 39.51 -14.66
#